data_AF-A0A9P1BS72-F1
#
_entry.id   AF-A0A9P1BS72-F1
#
_cell.length_a   1.000
_cell.length_b   1.000
_cell.length_c   1.000
_cell.angle_alpha   90.00
_cell.angle_beta   90.00
_cell.angle_gamma   90.00
#
_symmetry.space_group_name_H-M   'P 1'
#
loop_
_entity.id
_entity.type
_entity.pdbx_description
1 polymer ?
#
loop_
_entity_poly.entity_id
_entity_poly.type
_entity_poly.pdbx_seq_one_letter_code
_entity_poly.pdbx_strand_id
1 'polypeptide(L)'
;MVEAAAEPILVVEDPVARAEFDAAIRRLEKRMEQLEMQLRPVPVPETSLPDTTVLGNSQPHALRICEAIVGDEGEVSDAPGEDAELPEQTSDQIQFGESVWSLPLVLDFRRFPLWDSIFAMLLFIVNLGMQAMFSSILLSDNFADAGVQVEEERENARRWRVSIAHDWRYMDLSETSLVTRVCQSDGALILSTPQAELIDQINSFLGLGPGDFEPGFLQPGIFLCSICILHWGLCVYKEFRSVWLALEAVIMIPRASQSTIIENRLSSLSTPRLVIVLMSFVLRIAIASIMLVAGVNWLGRTTSITELMLNAVALNGIMDVDELLFAGFIPVSVRQSVRRLEPVKMKYSRSRSQCESFGLCLLLGATILVPYLLYLEPLTAGMVSIKWEMCGGNQTFVVANNPEVQQIIGYKTQEARNDQEPTLSEIAVDRHKFQEGGPPEYIFFSASRTLFSADIDEDMGGASARVPSCIETEMLSPGAPGYGDPIFSPILHARMRSALVSLGQPPGTSCEGVAHLCSRPDARLLRLLCGDTCGCTDPFSSPWHKVPSQGCSNGCNIRTENILATQPCEDQPRGDVWKEFRDGYTAALSEFYGTNVSEVVIWPMASDILRQLEVTGCSGLGVPELQVEMISQTPWCQGHDRLFRPLAWLCPRSCGCVEHPSSHCPVNCKANASG
;
A
#
# COMPACT_ATOMS: atom_id res chain seq x y z
N MET A 1 50.02 -2.31 3.32
CA MET A 1 50.34 -3.75 3.37
C MET A 1 49.22 -4.47 4.11
N VAL A 2 48.12 -4.79 3.43
CA VAL A 2 47.32 -6.01 3.55
C VAL A 2 46.51 -6.06 2.26
N GLU A 3 46.96 -6.86 1.30
CA GLU A 3 46.23 -7.24 0.09
C GLU A 3 45.45 -8.51 0.45
N ALA A 4 44.12 -8.45 0.45
CA ALA A 4 43.26 -9.62 0.61
C ALA A 4 42.63 -9.93 -0.75
N ALA A 5 42.89 -11.14 -1.23
CA ALA A 5 42.45 -11.67 -2.51
C ALA A 5 40.92 -11.82 -2.57
N ALA A 6 40.33 -11.34 -3.65
CA ALA A 6 38.96 -11.67 -4.04
C ALA A 6 38.96 -12.96 -4.86
N GLU A 7 38.37 -14.02 -4.35
CA GLU A 7 38.02 -15.22 -5.12
C GLU A 7 36.68 -15.02 -5.86
N PRO A 8 36.53 -15.57 -7.07
CA PRO A 8 35.27 -15.48 -7.81
C PRO A 8 34.22 -16.43 -7.21
N ILE A 9 33.06 -15.87 -6.87
CA ILE A 9 31.87 -16.63 -6.46
C ILE A 9 31.39 -17.44 -7.66
N LEU A 10 31.61 -18.76 -7.58
CA LEU A 10 31.11 -19.74 -8.53
C LEU A 10 29.63 -20.00 -8.19
N VAL A 11 28.72 -19.39 -8.96
CA VAL A 11 27.29 -19.67 -8.86
C VAL A 11 27.07 -21.10 -9.36
N VAL A 12 26.95 -22.03 -8.42
CA VAL A 12 26.47 -23.39 -8.71
C VAL A 12 24.98 -23.27 -8.96
N GLU A 13 24.58 -23.19 -10.24
CA GLU A 13 23.18 -23.37 -10.63
C GLU A 13 22.77 -24.78 -10.19
N ASP A 14 21.87 -24.87 -9.20
CA ASP A 14 21.24 -26.14 -8.83
C ASP A 14 20.33 -26.58 -9.99
N PRO A 15 20.68 -27.67 -10.72
CA PRO A 15 19.89 -28.13 -11.85
C PRO A 15 18.48 -28.59 -11.44
N VAL A 16 18.26 -28.90 -10.15
CA VAL A 16 16.94 -29.24 -9.61
C VAL A 16 16.06 -28.00 -9.53
N ALA A 17 16.59 -26.89 -9.02
CA ALA A 17 15.86 -25.62 -8.95
C ALA A 17 15.48 -25.08 -10.34
N ARG A 18 16.37 -25.24 -11.33
CA ARG A 18 16.09 -24.85 -12.72
C ARG A 18 15.00 -25.73 -13.35
N ALA A 19 15.01 -27.04 -13.07
CA ALA A 19 13.98 -27.96 -13.53
C ALA A 19 12.62 -27.70 -12.88
N GLU A 20 12.57 -27.33 -11.59
CA GLU A 20 11.33 -26.94 -10.91
C GLU A 20 10.76 -25.63 -11.45
N PHE A 21 11.61 -24.65 -11.73
CA PHE A 21 11.22 -23.38 -12.35
C PHE A 21 10.65 -23.58 -13.76
N ASP A 22 11.31 -24.38 -14.61
CA ASP A 22 10.82 -24.72 -15.95
C ASP A 22 9.52 -25.55 -15.91
N ALA A 23 9.30 -26.33 -14.84
CA ALA A 23 8.05 -27.05 -14.62
C ALA A 23 6.92 -26.12 -14.13
N ALA A 24 7.24 -25.05 -13.40
CA ALA A 24 6.29 -24.02 -12.98
C ALA A 24 5.84 -23.16 -14.17
N ILE A 25 6.76 -22.73 -15.04
CA ILE A 25 6.45 -21.99 -16.27
C ILE A 25 5.50 -22.77 -17.17
N ARG A 26 5.77 -24.06 -17.43
CA ARG A 26 4.90 -24.92 -18.25
C ARG A 26 3.50 -25.13 -17.66
N ARG A 27 3.36 -25.10 -16.33
CA ARG A 27 2.03 -25.16 -15.67
C ARG A 27 1.25 -23.85 -15.86
N LEU A 28 1.95 -22.72 -15.87
CA LEU A 28 1.39 -21.39 -16.11
C LEU A 28 0.93 -21.23 -17.57
N GLU A 29 1.75 -21.63 -18.54
CA GLU A 29 1.38 -21.63 -19.97
C GLU A 29 0.12 -22.46 -20.25
N LYS A 30 0.04 -23.67 -19.68
CA LYS A 30 -1.17 -24.52 -19.79
C LYS A 30 -2.42 -23.89 -19.19
N ARG A 31 -2.30 -23.14 -18.09
CA ARG A 31 -3.42 -22.43 -17.48
C ARG A 31 -3.88 -21.25 -18.32
N MET A 32 -2.94 -20.54 -18.94
CA MET A 32 -3.26 -19.47 -19.88
C MET A 32 -3.99 -19.99 -21.13
N GLU A 33 -3.53 -21.10 -21.73
CA GLU A 33 -4.23 -21.72 -22.87
C GLU A 33 -5.65 -22.18 -22.48
N GLN A 34 -5.85 -22.72 -21.27
CA GLN A 34 -7.18 -23.11 -20.79
C GLN A 34 -8.11 -21.90 -20.61
N LEU A 35 -7.59 -20.79 -20.06
CA LEU A 35 -8.35 -19.55 -19.90
C LEU A 35 -8.70 -18.92 -21.25
N GLU A 36 -7.78 -18.93 -22.21
CA GLU A 36 -8.02 -18.45 -23.57
C GLU A 36 -9.10 -19.27 -24.28
N MET A 37 -9.13 -20.59 -24.04
CA MET A 37 -10.17 -21.48 -24.56
C MET A 37 -11.55 -21.21 -23.93
N GLN A 38 -11.59 -20.84 -22.64
CA GLN A 38 -12.83 -20.45 -21.94
C GLN A 38 -13.35 -19.07 -22.35
N LEU A 39 -12.45 -18.16 -22.74
CA LEU A 39 -12.79 -16.80 -23.15
C LEU A 39 -13.13 -16.66 -24.63
N ARG A 40 -13.03 -17.75 -25.43
CA ARG A 40 -13.54 -17.70 -26.81
C ARG A 40 -15.05 -17.47 -26.80
N PRO A 41 -15.55 -16.41 -27.44
CA PRO A 41 -16.97 -16.12 -27.47
C PRO A 41 -17.72 -17.27 -28.14
N VAL A 42 -18.72 -17.79 -27.43
CA VAL A 42 -19.66 -18.79 -27.95
C VAL A 42 -20.39 -18.16 -29.14
N PRO A 43 -20.38 -18.79 -30.33
CA PRO A 43 -21.12 -18.26 -31.48
C PRO A 43 -22.60 -18.24 -31.13
N VAL A 44 -23.18 -17.03 -31.11
CA VAL A 44 -24.60 -16.80 -30.88
C VAL A 44 -25.37 -17.40 -32.07
N PRO A 45 -26.35 -18.28 -31.85
CA PRO A 45 -27.15 -18.82 -32.94
C PRO A 45 -28.05 -17.73 -33.51
N GLU A 46 -28.00 -17.56 -34.84
CA GLU A 46 -28.89 -16.68 -35.61
C GLU A 46 -30.35 -17.10 -35.40
N THR A 47 -31.06 -16.40 -34.51
CA THR A 47 -32.52 -16.42 -34.46
C THR A 47 -33.07 -15.32 -35.35
N SER A 48 -33.83 -15.75 -36.35
CA SER A 48 -34.62 -14.94 -37.27
C SER A 48 -35.73 -14.15 -36.56
N LEU A 49 -35.67 -12.82 -36.64
CA LEU A 49 -36.81 -11.92 -36.41
C LEU A 49 -36.72 -10.69 -37.35
N PRO A 50 -37.86 -10.03 -37.62
CA PRO A 50 -38.27 -9.67 -38.98
C PRO A 50 -37.87 -8.25 -39.41
N ASP A 51 -37.90 -8.09 -40.73
CA ASP A 51 -37.76 -6.87 -41.51
C ASP A 51 -38.34 -5.62 -40.83
N THR A 52 -37.44 -4.72 -40.44
CA THR A 52 -37.73 -3.29 -40.36
C THR A 52 -36.70 -2.54 -41.19
N THR A 53 -37.21 -2.00 -42.29
CA THR A 53 -36.53 -1.11 -43.21
C THR A 53 -36.33 0.28 -42.56
N VAL A 54 -35.30 0.99 -43.05
CA VAL A 54 -35.08 2.46 -42.96
C VAL A 54 -34.31 2.98 -41.73
N LEU A 55 -32.97 3.07 -41.84
CA LEU A 55 -32.14 4.31 -41.84
C LEU A 55 -30.66 4.05 -41.50
N GLY A 56 -29.77 4.40 -42.44
CA GLY A 56 -28.53 5.14 -42.14
C GLY A 56 -27.32 4.36 -41.60
N ASN A 57 -26.58 3.69 -42.49
CA ASN A 57 -25.18 3.33 -42.27
C ASN A 57 -24.33 4.60 -42.08
N SER A 58 -23.78 4.80 -40.88
CA SER A 58 -22.61 5.66 -40.65
C SER A 58 -21.64 4.93 -39.71
N GLN A 59 -20.67 4.24 -40.31
CA GLN A 59 -19.48 3.76 -39.60
C GLN A 59 -18.44 4.90 -39.50
N PRO A 60 -17.66 4.98 -38.42
CA PRO A 60 -16.75 6.09 -38.17
C PRO A 60 -15.49 5.98 -39.02
N HIS A 61 -15.21 7.03 -39.80
CA HIS A 61 -14.03 7.22 -40.64
C HIS A 61 -12.69 7.37 -39.87
N ALA A 62 -12.69 7.30 -38.53
CA ALA A 62 -11.53 7.61 -37.71
C ALA A 62 -10.45 6.52 -37.67
N LEU A 63 -10.78 5.25 -37.96
CA LEU A 63 -9.80 4.15 -37.86
C LEU A 63 -8.89 4.00 -39.10
N ARG A 64 -9.19 4.66 -40.23
CA ARG A 64 -8.39 4.54 -41.47
C ARG A 64 -7.14 5.43 -41.51
N ILE A 65 -6.94 6.31 -40.54
CA ILE A 65 -5.78 7.23 -40.55
C ILE A 65 -4.51 6.55 -39.99
N CYS A 66 -4.64 5.48 -39.20
CA CYS A 66 -3.46 4.78 -38.66
C CYS A 66 -2.79 3.82 -39.67
N GLU A 67 -3.49 3.33 -40.70
CA GLU A 67 -2.90 2.46 -41.73
C GLU A 67 -2.03 3.23 -42.76
N ALA A 68 -2.09 4.56 -42.79
CA ALA A 68 -1.34 5.37 -43.76
C ALA A 68 0.12 5.68 -43.36
N ILE A 69 0.59 5.18 -42.20
CA ILE A 69 1.95 5.48 -41.67
C ILE A 69 2.95 4.33 -41.90
N VAL A 70 2.50 3.14 -42.26
CA VAL A 70 3.40 2.07 -42.71
C VAL A 70 3.57 2.21 -44.22
N GLY A 71 4.76 2.65 -44.64
CA GLY A 71 5.09 2.89 -46.03
C GLY A 71 4.82 1.68 -46.92
N ASP A 72 4.21 1.97 -48.06
CA ASP A 72 4.03 1.09 -49.22
C ASP A 72 5.41 0.61 -49.70
N GLU A 73 5.80 -0.62 -49.32
CA GLU A 73 6.98 -1.30 -49.87
C GLU A 73 6.66 -1.67 -51.33
N GLY A 74 7.07 -0.82 -52.26
CA GLY A 74 7.01 -1.09 -53.68
C GLY A 74 7.80 -2.34 -54.05
N GLU A 75 7.09 -3.31 -54.62
CA GLU A 75 7.61 -4.50 -55.31
C GLU A 75 8.72 -4.12 -56.30
N VAL A 76 9.96 -4.52 -56.00
CA VAL A 76 11.10 -4.41 -56.93
C VAL A 76 11.03 -5.58 -57.89
N SER A 77 10.65 -5.31 -59.13
CA SER A 77 10.70 -6.28 -60.23
C SER A 77 12.07 -6.20 -60.91
N ASP A 78 12.80 -7.32 -60.90
CA ASP A 78 14.11 -7.49 -61.52
C ASP A 78 14.02 -7.41 -63.06
N ALA A 79 14.71 -6.42 -63.65
CA ALA A 79 15.06 -6.41 -65.07
C ALA A 79 16.55 -6.05 -65.23
N PRO A 80 17.34 -6.81 -66.01
CA PRO A 80 18.77 -6.55 -66.16
C PRO A 80 19.08 -5.69 -67.38
N GLY A 81 19.84 -4.62 -67.13
CA GLY A 81 20.87 -4.12 -68.03
C GLY A 81 20.48 -3.02 -69.01
N GLU A 82 20.81 -1.77 -68.66
CA GLU A 82 21.27 -0.76 -69.62
C GLU A 82 22.01 0.37 -68.87
N ASP A 83 23.19 0.69 -69.40
CA ASP A 83 24.09 1.84 -69.22
C ASP A 83 23.91 2.77 -68.00
N ALA A 84 24.96 2.84 -67.17
CA ALA A 84 25.08 3.74 -66.03
C ALA A 84 25.21 5.21 -66.48
N GLU A 85 24.08 5.86 -66.74
CA GLU A 85 23.98 7.32 -66.68
C GLU A 85 24.29 7.78 -65.24
N LEU A 86 25.18 8.77 -65.11
CA LEU A 86 25.46 9.47 -63.86
C LEU A 86 24.11 9.86 -63.22
N PRO A 87 23.83 9.48 -61.95
CA PRO A 87 22.52 9.67 -61.35
C PRO A 87 22.15 11.15 -61.47
N GLU A 88 21.15 11.42 -62.31
CA GLU A 88 20.58 12.73 -62.48
C GLU A 88 20.18 13.21 -61.08
N GLN A 89 20.86 14.26 -60.63
CA GLN A 89 20.78 14.76 -59.27
C GLN A 89 19.32 15.11 -58.98
N THR A 90 18.62 14.20 -58.29
CA THR A 90 17.17 14.31 -58.07
C THR A 90 16.92 15.59 -57.29
N SER A 91 16.39 16.60 -57.98
CA SER A 91 16.00 17.86 -57.37
C SER A 91 14.82 17.57 -56.45
N ASP A 92 15.08 17.50 -55.14
CA ASP A 92 14.03 17.36 -54.15
C ASP A 92 12.99 18.47 -54.31
N GLN A 93 11.74 18.05 -54.48
CA GLN A 93 10.58 18.89 -54.69
C GLN A 93 9.84 19.03 -53.35
N ILE A 94 9.78 20.25 -52.81
CA ILE A 94 9.06 20.50 -51.55
C ILE A 94 7.61 20.85 -51.87
N GLN A 95 6.68 19.99 -51.46
CA GLN A 95 5.24 20.24 -51.51
C GLN A 95 4.79 20.99 -50.25
N PHE A 96 3.91 21.97 -50.43
CA PHE A 96 3.26 22.64 -49.30
C PHE A 96 2.19 21.72 -48.70
N GLY A 97 2.27 21.48 -47.39
CA GLY A 97 1.32 20.60 -46.69
C GLY A 97 -0.13 21.12 -46.70
N GLU A 98 -1.08 20.18 -46.64
CA GLU A 98 -2.52 20.41 -46.45
C GLU A 98 -2.82 20.89 -45.02
N SER A 99 -2.44 22.15 -44.72
CA SER A 99 -2.58 22.76 -43.40
C SER A 99 -3.22 24.15 -43.51
N VAL A 100 -3.98 24.56 -42.47
CA VAL A 100 -4.56 25.91 -42.36
C VAL A 100 -3.48 27.00 -42.43
N TRP A 101 -2.26 26.70 -42.01
CA TRP A 101 -1.12 27.62 -42.09
C TRP A 101 -0.65 27.91 -43.52
N SER A 102 -1.03 27.08 -44.49
CA SER A 102 -0.74 27.30 -45.92
C SER A 102 -1.71 28.30 -46.56
N LEU A 103 -2.80 28.69 -45.89
CA LEU A 103 -3.82 29.58 -46.45
C LEU A 103 -3.30 30.98 -46.82
N PRO A 104 -2.48 31.67 -46.01
CA PRO A 104 -1.92 32.97 -46.40
C PRO A 104 -1.09 32.91 -47.69
N LEU A 105 -0.52 31.73 -48.00
CA LEU A 105 0.24 31.51 -49.23
C LEU A 105 -0.67 31.40 -50.46
N VAL A 106 -1.88 30.86 -50.35
CA VAL A 106 -2.79 30.59 -51.48
C VAL A 106 -3.90 31.63 -51.64
N LEU A 107 -4.37 32.23 -50.54
CA LEU A 107 -5.49 33.16 -50.54
C LEU A 107 -5.20 34.40 -51.39
N ASP A 108 -6.00 34.57 -52.43
CA ASP A 108 -6.04 35.74 -53.31
C ASP A 108 -7.49 36.18 -53.50
N PHE A 109 -7.86 37.30 -52.88
CA PHE A 109 -9.22 37.86 -52.93
C PHE A 109 -9.71 38.19 -54.34
N ARG A 110 -8.83 38.22 -55.33
CA ARG A 110 -9.21 38.42 -56.74
C ARG A 110 -9.58 37.12 -57.45
N ARG A 111 -9.07 35.98 -56.97
CA ARG A 111 -9.22 34.67 -57.64
C ARG A 111 -10.38 33.85 -57.08
N PHE A 112 -10.62 33.93 -55.78
CA PHE A 112 -11.66 33.16 -55.12
C PHE A 112 -12.93 33.98 -54.93
N PRO A 113 -14.11 33.33 -54.87
CA PRO A 113 -15.33 33.97 -54.39
C PRO A 113 -15.09 34.63 -53.03
N LEU A 114 -15.77 35.76 -52.80
CA LEU A 114 -15.65 36.51 -51.55
C LEU A 114 -15.94 35.62 -50.32
N TRP A 115 -16.96 34.77 -50.42
CA TRP A 115 -17.37 33.86 -49.33
C TRP A 115 -16.32 32.81 -49.00
N ASP A 116 -15.71 32.17 -50.01
CA ASP A 116 -14.62 31.20 -49.81
C ASP A 116 -13.42 31.85 -49.11
N SER A 117 -13.11 33.09 -49.49
CA SER A 117 -12.01 33.86 -48.89
C SER A 117 -12.32 34.25 -47.44
N ILE A 118 -13.54 34.72 -47.15
CA ILE A 118 -13.99 35.02 -45.78
C ILE A 118 -13.94 33.77 -44.91
N PHE A 119 -14.43 32.65 -45.43
CA PHE A 119 -14.48 31.39 -44.69
C PHE A 119 -13.08 30.85 -44.40
N ALA A 120 -12.16 30.89 -45.38
CA ALA A 120 -10.76 30.51 -45.17
C ALA A 120 -10.04 31.41 -44.15
N MET A 121 -10.31 32.73 -44.15
CA MET A 121 -9.80 33.64 -43.13
C MET A 121 -10.37 33.34 -41.74
N LEU A 122 -11.67 33.02 -41.65
CA LEU A 122 -12.30 32.59 -40.41
C LEU A 122 -11.66 31.31 -39.87
N LEU A 123 -11.43 30.31 -40.73
CA LEU A 123 -10.74 29.07 -40.34
C LEU A 123 -9.31 29.33 -39.83
N PHE A 124 -8.57 30.24 -40.46
CA PHE A 124 -7.25 30.64 -39.98
C PHE A 124 -7.31 31.26 -38.57
N ILE A 125 -8.29 32.13 -38.31
CA ILE A 125 -8.51 32.73 -36.98
C ILE A 125 -8.94 31.68 -35.95
N VAL A 126 -9.84 30.76 -36.32
CA VAL A 126 -10.29 29.67 -35.45
C VAL A 126 -9.11 28.76 -35.09
N ASN A 127 -8.29 28.39 -36.07
CA ASN A 127 -7.09 27.58 -35.82
C ASN A 127 -6.14 28.27 -34.83
N LEU A 128 -5.85 29.55 -35.07
CA LEU A 128 -5.02 30.34 -34.16
C LEU A 128 -5.63 30.41 -32.74
N GLY A 129 -6.94 30.63 -32.65
CA GLY A 129 -7.66 30.67 -31.38
C GLY A 129 -7.61 29.33 -30.63
N MET A 130 -7.83 28.21 -31.32
CA MET A 130 -7.78 26.86 -30.74
C MET A 130 -6.38 26.52 -30.23
N GLN A 131 -5.34 26.69 -31.05
CA GLN A 131 -3.97 26.38 -30.63
C GLN A 131 -3.49 27.29 -29.49
N ALA A 132 -3.85 28.59 -29.51
CA ALA A 132 -3.57 29.50 -28.41
C ALA A 132 -4.31 29.11 -27.12
N MET A 133 -5.57 28.67 -27.23
CA MET A 133 -6.37 28.21 -26.08
C MET A 133 -5.78 26.94 -25.48
N PHE A 134 -5.43 25.93 -26.29
CA PHE A 134 -4.76 24.72 -25.80
C PHE A 134 -3.42 25.05 -25.14
N SER A 135 -2.65 25.98 -25.72
CA SER A 135 -1.40 26.46 -25.12
C SER A 135 -1.62 27.13 -23.77
N SER A 136 -2.64 27.97 -23.66
CA SER A 136 -3.00 28.62 -22.40
C SER A 136 -3.50 27.62 -21.36
N ILE A 137 -4.25 26.60 -21.74
CA ILE A 137 -4.76 25.57 -20.82
C ILE A 137 -3.59 24.74 -20.29
N LEU A 138 -2.71 24.26 -21.18
CA LEU A 138 -1.56 23.44 -20.79
C LEU A 138 -0.52 24.20 -19.95
N LEU A 139 -0.42 25.52 -20.12
CA LEU A 139 0.42 26.38 -19.28
C LEU A 139 -0.27 26.89 -18.01
N SER A 140 -1.59 26.69 -17.86
CA SER A 140 -2.29 27.22 -16.69
C SER A 140 -1.88 26.49 -15.43
N ASP A 141 -1.75 27.23 -14.32
CA ASP A 141 -1.36 26.65 -13.03
C ASP A 141 -2.32 25.53 -12.62
N ASN A 142 -3.62 25.63 -12.87
CA ASN A 142 -4.58 24.57 -12.53
C ASN A 142 -4.28 23.23 -13.22
N PHE A 143 -3.69 23.26 -14.43
CA PHE A 143 -3.37 22.05 -15.18
C PHE A 143 -1.91 21.64 -14.98
N ALA A 144 -1.01 22.62 -14.86
CA ALA A 144 0.39 22.40 -14.57
C ALA A 144 0.62 21.90 -13.14
N ASP A 145 -0.05 22.49 -12.13
CA ASP A 145 0.00 22.07 -10.71
C ASP A 145 -0.88 20.87 -10.37
N ALA A 146 -1.57 20.28 -11.35
CA ALA A 146 -2.21 18.97 -11.13
C ALA A 146 -1.18 17.84 -10.91
N GLY A 147 0.11 18.09 -11.14
CA GLY A 147 1.19 17.20 -10.74
C GLY A 147 1.38 17.14 -9.22
N VAL A 148 2.02 16.07 -8.74
CA VAL A 148 2.34 15.91 -7.32
C VAL A 148 3.13 17.11 -6.81
N GLN A 149 2.51 17.95 -5.97
CA GLN A 149 3.21 18.98 -5.22
C GLN A 149 4.06 18.28 -4.16
N VAL A 150 5.26 17.87 -4.57
CA VAL A 150 6.15 17.00 -3.78
C VAL A 150 6.30 17.47 -2.34
N GLU A 151 6.45 18.78 -2.11
CA GLU A 151 6.63 19.32 -0.76
C GLU A 151 5.35 19.28 0.08
N GLU A 152 4.18 19.56 -0.50
CA GLU A 152 2.90 19.45 0.19
C GLU A 152 2.60 17.99 0.54
N GLU A 153 2.76 17.09 -0.42
CA GLU A 153 2.56 15.65 -0.21
C GLU A 153 3.54 15.07 0.80
N ARG A 154 4.79 15.54 0.80
CA ARG A 154 5.79 15.17 1.81
C ARG A 154 5.35 15.62 3.21
N GLU A 155 4.86 16.84 3.38
CA GLU A 155 4.40 17.32 4.68
C GLU A 155 3.09 16.64 5.11
N ASN A 156 2.21 16.29 4.16
CA ASN A 156 1.03 15.49 4.43
C ASN A 156 1.40 14.06 4.88
N ALA A 157 2.36 13.43 4.20
CA ALA A 157 2.95 12.14 4.58
C ALA A 157 3.54 12.18 5.98
N ARG A 158 4.33 13.22 6.29
CA ARG A 158 4.91 13.43 7.62
C ARG A 158 3.83 13.62 8.69
N ARG A 159 2.83 14.47 8.44
CA ARG A 159 1.71 14.68 9.37
C ARG A 159 0.94 13.39 9.62
N TRP A 160 0.65 12.62 8.58
CA TRP A 160 0.01 11.31 8.71
C TRP A 160 0.86 10.35 9.55
N ARG A 161 2.18 10.28 9.27
CA ARG A 161 3.13 9.42 10.00
C ARG A 161 3.13 9.69 11.50
N VAL A 162 3.13 10.95 11.92
CA VAL A 162 3.20 11.31 13.34
C VAL A 162 1.87 11.30 14.06
N SER A 163 0.74 11.42 13.35
CA SER A 163 -0.58 11.59 13.98
C SER A 163 -1.48 10.36 13.93
N ILE A 164 -1.44 9.57 12.86
CA ILE A 164 -2.42 8.50 12.59
C ILE A 164 -1.71 7.14 12.49
N ALA A 165 -0.61 7.08 11.74
CA ALA A 165 0.12 5.85 11.40
C ALA A 165 0.52 4.97 12.60
N HIS A 166 0.84 5.60 13.74
CA HIS A 166 1.25 4.94 14.97
C HIS A 166 0.18 4.98 16.06
N ASP A 167 -1.05 5.41 15.79
CA ASP A 167 -2.11 5.41 16.81
C ASP A 167 -2.56 3.98 17.10
N TRP A 168 -2.54 3.59 18.38
CA TRP A 168 -2.94 2.25 18.83
C TRP A 168 -4.37 1.87 18.41
N ARG A 169 -5.25 2.87 18.20
CA ARG A 169 -6.64 2.66 17.75
C ARG A 169 -6.75 2.05 16.36
N TYR A 170 -5.69 2.15 15.56
CA TYR A 170 -5.63 1.60 14.20
C TYR A 170 -4.70 0.38 14.09
N MET A 171 -4.25 -0.16 15.23
CA MET A 171 -3.58 -1.46 15.28
C MET A 171 -4.57 -2.55 14.87
N ASP A 172 -4.14 -3.49 14.04
CA ASP A 172 -4.99 -4.59 13.61
C ASP A 172 -5.01 -5.74 14.64
N LEU A 173 -5.78 -6.78 14.34
CA LEU A 173 -5.88 -7.97 15.21
C LEU A 173 -4.58 -8.77 15.27
N SER A 174 -3.72 -8.66 14.26
CA SER A 174 -2.40 -9.29 14.21
C SER A 174 -1.34 -8.49 14.96
N GLU A 175 -1.75 -7.46 15.71
CA GLU A 175 -0.86 -6.55 16.43
C GLU A 175 0.21 -5.94 15.52
N THR A 176 -0.16 -5.57 14.30
CA THR A 176 0.66 -4.79 13.37
C THR A 176 0.18 -3.33 13.36
N SER A 177 1.13 -2.40 13.23
CA SER A 177 0.80 -0.99 13.13
C SER A 177 0.18 -0.66 11.77
N LEU A 178 -0.66 0.38 11.71
CA LEU A 178 -1.27 0.84 10.45
C LEU A 178 -0.23 1.16 9.39
N VAL A 179 0.90 1.73 9.80
CA VAL A 179 1.98 2.07 8.88
C VAL A 179 2.75 0.87 8.35
N THR A 180 3.00 -0.15 9.17
CA THR A 180 3.57 -1.41 8.66
C THR A 180 2.68 -1.96 7.55
N ARG A 181 1.36 -1.96 7.75
CA ARG A 181 0.39 -2.44 6.75
C ARG A 181 0.39 -1.59 5.47
N VAL A 182 0.39 -0.26 5.59
CA VAL A 182 0.44 0.66 4.43
C VAL A 182 1.73 0.46 3.63
N CYS A 183 2.87 0.33 4.30
CA CYS A 183 4.16 0.17 3.65
C CYS A 183 4.37 -1.24 3.06
N GLN A 184 3.60 -2.23 3.51
CA GLN A 184 3.57 -3.59 2.95
C GLN A 184 2.52 -3.76 1.84
N SER A 185 1.85 -2.68 1.41
CA SER A 185 0.77 -2.70 0.41
C SER A 185 -0.37 -3.69 0.77
N ASP A 186 -0.79 -3.71 2.04
CA ASP A 186 -1.87 -4.59 2.50
C ASP A 186 -3.22 -4.26 1.83
N GLY A 187 -3.69 -5.15 0.95
CA GLY A 187 -4.97 -5.00 0.24
C GLY A 187 -6.22 -5.05 1.14
N ALA A 188 -6.09 -5.44 2.42
CA ALA A 188 -7.19 -5.45 3.38
C ALA A 188 -7.30 -4.14 4.20
N LEU A 189 -6.58 -3.08 3.81
CA LEU A 189 -6.65 -1.77 4.45
C LEU A 189 -7.98 -1.08 4.16
N ILE A 190 -8.74 -0.80 5.23
CA ILE A 190 -9.98 0.00 5.18
C ILE A 190 -9.66 1.50 5.44
N LEU A 191 -8.55 1.78 6.12
CA LEU A 191 -8.11 3.12 6.48
C LEU A 191 -6.79 3.45 5.80
N SER A 192 -6.54 4.74 5.56
CA SER A 192 -5.34 5.23 4.87
C SER A 192 -5.15 4.63 3.45
N THR A 193 -6.25 4.31 2.77
CA THR A 193 -6.24 3.84 1.37
C THR A 193 -5.49 4.81 0.44
N PRO A 194 -5.68 6.15 0.52
CA PRO A 194 -4.91 7.08 -0.32
C PRO A 194 -3.40 6.99 -0.09
N GLN A 195 -2.97 6.77 1.16
CA GLN A 195 -1.56 6.59 1.51
C GLN A 195 -1.01 5.28 0.95
N ALA A 196 -1.78 4.19 1.02
CA ALA A 196 -1.39 2.92 0.44
C ALA A 196 -1.29 2.99 -1.09
N GLU A 197 -2.27 3.61 -1.76
CA GLU A 197 -2.26 3.84 -3.20
C GLU A 197 -1.07 4.72 -3.63
N LEU A 198 -0.75 5.77 -2.87
CA LEU A 198 0.42 6.61 -3.14
C LEU A 198 1.73 5.83 -3.05
N ILE A 199 1.90 5.00 -2.02
CA ILE A 199 3.08 4.15 -1.87
C ILE A 199 3.17 3.11 -2.99
N ASP A 200 2.05 2.52 -3.38
CA ASP A 200 2.00 1.55 -4.49
C ASP A 200 2.32 2.22 -5.84
N GLN A 201 1.84 3.44 -6.08
CA GLN A 201 2.21 4.26 -7.23
C GLN A 201 3.71 4.58 -7.24
N ILE A 202 4.28 4.99 -6.11
CA ILE A 202 5.73 5.26 -6.00
C ILE A 202 6.54 3.99 -6.28
N ASN A 203 6.15 2.87 -5.68
CA ASN A 203 6.84 1.59 -5.85
C ASN A 203 6.78 1.11 -7.30
N SER A 204 5.61 1.15 -7.93
CA SER A 204 5.43 0.74 -9.33
C SER A 204 6.13 1.69 -10.31
N PHE A 205 6.10 3.00 -10.08
CA PHE A 205 6.73 3.99 -10.95
C PHE A 205 8.26 3.91 -10.91
N LEU A 206 8.85 3.74 -9.73
CA LEU A 206 10.31 3.66 -9.54
C LEU A 206 10.86 2.23 -9.63
N GLY A 207 10.01 1.21 -9.61
CA GLY A 207 10.43 -0.20 -9.56
C GLY A 207 11.03 -0.60 -8.22
N LEU A 208 10.50 -0.06 -7.11
CA LEU A 208 10.95 -0.35 -5.74
C LEU A 208 10.15 -1.49 -5.12
N GLY A 209 10.81 -2.36 -4.35
CA GLY A 209 10.14 -3.24 -3.41
C GLY A 209 9.60 -2.48 -2.18
N PRO A 210 8.76 -3.13 -1.33
CA PRO A 210 8.20 -2.50 -0.13
C PRO A 210 9.25 -1.89 0.82
N GLY A 211 10.37 -2.59 1.01
CA GLY A 211 11.48 -2.16 1.88
C GLY A 211 12.57 -1.33 1.20
N ASP A 212 12.53 -1.16 -0.12
CA ASP A 212 13.62 -0.51 -0.86
C ASP A 212 13.44 1.00 -0.90
N PHE A 213 14.49 1.77 -0.62
CA PHE A 213 14.49 3.23 -0.70
C PHE A 213 15.44 3.78 -1.77
N GLU A 214 16.26 2.92 -2.35
CA GLU A 214 17.18 3.29 -3.41
C GLU A 214 16.65 2.75 -4.74
N PRO A 215 16.29 3.64 -5.69
CA PRO A 215 15.78 3.18 -6.96
C PRO A 215 16.92 2.54 -7.77
N GLY A 216 16.62 1.39 -8.38
CA GLY A 216 17.56 0.71 -9.25
C GLY A 216 17.90 1.53 -10.51
N PHE A 217 18.80 0.99 -11.34
CA PHE A 217 19.14 1.59 -12.63
C PHE A 217 17.94 1.63 -13.59
N LEU A 218 17.08 0.60 -13.55
CA LEU A 218 15.89 0.50 -14.39
C LEU A 218 14.66 0.96 -13.61
N GLN A 219 14.29 2.24 -13.79
CA GLN A 219 13.08 2.84 -13.25
C GLN A 219 12.01 2.87 -14.35
N PRO A 220 10.99 1.98 -14.34
CA PRO A 220 10.08 1.80 -15.48
C PRO A 220 9.32 3.08 -15.85
N GLY A 221 8.82 3.81 -14.84
CA GLY A 221 8.09 5.06 -15.03
C GLY A 221 8.94 6.17 -15.63
N ILE A 222 10.18 6.34 -15.15
CA ILE A 222 11.12 7.35 -15.68
C ILE A 222 11.54 7.03 -17.11
N PHE A 223 11.79 5.75 -17.42
CA PHE A 223 12.13 5.33 -18.77
C PHE A 223 10.96 5.56 -19.74
N LEU A 224 9.75 5.16 -19.35
CA LEU A 224 8.55 5.39 -20.16
C LEU A 224 8.30 6.90 -20.36
N CYS A 225 8.43 7.71 -19.29
CA CYS A 225 8.28 9.16 -19.39
C CYS A 225 9.30 9.77 -20.35
N SER A 226 10.56 9.33 -20.28
CA SER A 226 11.61 9.76 -21.19
C SER A 226 11.29 9.42 -22.65
N ILE A 227 10.73 8.23 -22.91
CA ILE A 227 10.28 7.83 -24.26
C ILE A 227 9.09 8.68 -24.71
N CYS A 228 8.11 8.94 -23.86
CA CYS A 228 6.97 9.80 -24.18
C CYS A 228 7.39 11.23 -24.50
N ILE A 229 8.32 11.79 -23.72
CA ILE A 229 8.91 13.12 -23.96
C ILE A 229 9.71 13.13 -25.27
N LEU A 230 10.50 12.08 -25.54
CA LEU A 230 11.23 11.93 -26.79
C LEU A 230 10.28 11.86 -27.99
N HIS A 231 9.25 11.01 -27.91
CA HIS A 231 8.22 10.88 -28.93
C HIS A 231 7.52 12.22 -29.20
N TRP A 232 7.09 12.91 -28.14
CA TRP A 232 6.51 14.24 -28.25
C TRP A 232 7.46 15.25 -28.90
N GLY A 233 8.72 15.27 -28.47
CA GLY A 233 9.77 16.11 -29.04
C GLY A 233 9.99 15.83 -30.53
N LEU A 234 9.95 14.57 -30.95
CA LEU A 234 10.05 14.17 -32.36
C LEU A 234 8.85 14.63 -33.19
N CYS A 235 7.62 14.58 -32.64
CA CYS A 235 6.43 15.12 -33.30
C CYS A 235 6.56 16.63 -33.52
N VAL A 236 6.94 17.39 -32.48
CA VAL A 236 7.15 18.84 -32.63
C VAL A 236 8.33 19.13 -33.57
N TYR A 237 9.37 18.30 -33.56
CA TYR A 237 10.50 18.47 -34.45
C TYR A 237 10.12 18.27 -35.92
N LYS A 238 9.31 17.23 -36.24
CA LYS A 238 8.75 17.01 -37.57
C LYS A 238 8.05 18.28 -38.06
N GLU A 239 7.30 18.91 -37.16
CA GLU A 239 6.60 20.17 -37.43
C GLU A 239 7.56 21.34 -37.67
N PHE A 240 8.58 21.55 -36.82
CA PHE A 240 9.59 22.60 -37.05
C PHE A 240 10.31 22.43 -38.39
N ARG A 241 10.67 21.19 -38.75
CA ARG A 241 11.31 20.89 -40.02
C ARG A 241 10.41 21.22 -41.19
N SER A 242 9.14 20.83 -41.13
CA SER A 242 8.12 21.18 -42.14
C SER A 242 8.02 22.69 -42.33
N VAL A 243 7.93 23.45 -41.22
CA VAL A 243 7.85 24.92 -41.25
C VAL A 243 9.11 25.56 -41.80
N TRP A 244 10.30 25.07 -41.43
CA TRP A 244 11.56 25.62 -41.90
C TRP A 244 11.75 25.43 -43.41
N LEU A 245 11.41 24.24 -43.93
CA LEU A 245 11.44 23.95 -45.36
C LEU A 245 10.44 24.82 -46.13
N ALA A 246 9.22 24.97 -45.61
CA ALA A 246 8.21 25.84 -46.23
C ALA A 246 8.63 27.32 -46.21
N LEU A 247 9.22 27.78 -45.10
CA LEU A 247 9.73 29.15 -44.94
C LEU A 247 10.82 29.46 -45.96
N GLU A 248 11.79 28.57 -46.11
CA GLU A 248 12.85 28.74 -47.10
C GLU A 248 12.29 28.71 -48.54
N ALA A 249 11.31 27.85 -48.82
CA ALA A 249 10.65 27.78 -50.13
C ALA A 249 10.05 29.13 -50.48
N VAL A 250 9.38 29.75 -49.51
CA VAL A 250 8.76 31.07 -49.66
C VAL A 250 9.80 32.18 -49.82
N ILE A 251 10.93 32.12 -49.10
CA ILE A 251 12.01 33.11 -49.21
C ILE A 251 12.67 33.08 -50.59
N MET A 252 12.74 31.92 -51.24
CA MET A 252 13.33 31.76 -52.58
C MET A 252 12.42 32.26 -53.72
N ILE A 253 11.12 32.48 -53.48
CA ILE A 253 10.20 32.96 -54.52
C ILE A 253 10.51 34.43 -54.87
N PRO A 254 10.67 34.77 -56.17
CA PRO A 254 10.98 36.14 -56.57
C PRO A 254 9.84 37.11 -56.23
N ARG A 255 10.23 38.35 -55.91
CA ARG A 255 9.32 39.40 -55.44
C ARG A 255 8.81 40.24 -56.62
N ALA A 256 7.51 40.52 -56.65
CA ALA A 256 6.89 41.43 -57.62
C ALA A 256 5.89 42.38 -56.93
N SER A 257 5.34 43.35 -57.65
CA SER A 257 4.30 44.25 -57.10
C SER A 257 2.95 43.55 -56.91
N GLN A 258 2.65 42.56 -57.75
CA GLN A 258 1.43 41.75 -57.66
C GLN A 258 1.80 40.26 -57.61
N SER A 259 1.09 39.50 -56.80
CA SER A 259 1.27 38.04 -56.75
C SER A 259 0.62 37.40 -57.97
N THR A 260 1.38 36.64 -58.75
CA THR A 260 0.90 35.96 -59.96
C THR A 260 1.08 34.46 -59.85
N ILE A 261 -0.02 33.71 -59.93
CA ILE A 261 -0.02 32.24 -60.00
C ILE A 261 -0.34 31.85 -61.44
N ILE A 262 0.65 31.35 -62.17
CA ILE A 262 0.53 30.95 -63.58
C ILE A 262 0.60 29.42 -63.61
N GLU A 263 -0.40 28.75 -64.16
CA GLU A 263 -0.42 27.28 -64.34
C GLU A 263 -0.17 26.49 -63.03
N ASN A 264 -0.68 27.01 -61.91
CA ASN A 264 -0.47 26.46 -60.56
C ASN A 264 0.97 26.59 -60.01
N ARG A 265 1.84 27.33 -60.69
CA ARG A 265 3.15 27.72 -60.20
C ARG A 265 3.13 29.14 -59.62
N LEU A 266 3.67 29.30 -58.42
CA LEU A 266 3.89 30.61 -57.80
C LEU A 266 5.06 31.31 -58.51
N SER A 267 4.74 32.17 -59.49
CA SER A 267 5.76 32.86 -60.29
C SER A 267 6.37 34.06 -59.58
N SER A 268 5.57 34.79 -58.78
CA SER A 268 6.06 35.89 -57.96
C SER A 268 5.13 36.19 -56.79
N LEU A 269 5.68 36.69 -55.67
CA LEU A 269 4.95 37.07 -54.46
C LEU A 269 5.00 38.60 -54.25
N SER A 270 3.87 39.19 -53.87
CA SER A 270 3.84 40.59 -53.46
C SER A 270 4.47 40.78 -52.09
N THR A 271 5.19 41.89 -51.88
CA THR A 271 5.81 42.20 -50.58
C THR A 271 4.84 42.15 -49.38
N PRO A 272 3.62 42.71 -49.44
CA PRO A 272 2.70 42.60 -48.31
C PRO A 272 2.27 41.16 -48.04
N ARG A 273 2.02 40.36 -49.09
CA ARG A 273 1.66 38.94 -48.94
C ARG A 273 2.81 38.13 -48.36
N LEU A 274 4.05 38.41 -48.78
CA LEU A 274 5.24 37.81 -48.21
C LEU A 274 5.35 38.10 -46.71
N VAL A 275 5.12 39.35 -46.27
CA VAL A 275 5.14 39.70 -44.84
C VAL A 275 4.08 38.92 -44.06
N ILE A 276 2.85 38.80 -44.58
CA ILE A 276 1.79 38.02 -43.91
C ILE A 276 2.17 36.54 -43.80
N VAL A 277 2.71 35.94 -44.87
CA VAL A 277 3.16 34.54 -44.87
C VAL A 277 4.34 34.33 -43.90
N LEU A 278 5.30 35.25 -43.86
CA LEU A 278 6.41 35.20 -42.90
C LEU A 278 5.90 35.31 -41.47
N MET A 279 4.96 36.22 -41.20
CA MET A 279 4.33 36.35 -39.88
C MET A 279 3.56 35.09 -39.48
N SER A 280 2.87 34.42 -40.41
CA SER A 280 2.19 33.15 -40.08
C SER A 280 3.18 32.04 -39.74
N PHE A 281 4.33 31.96 -40.40
CA PHE A 281 5.37 30.99 -40.03
C PHE A 281 5.99 31.29 -38.67
N VAL A 282 6.27 32.56 -38.36
CA VAL A 282 6.78 32.96 -37.03
C VAL A 282 5.78 32.58 -35.93
N LEU A 283 4.49 32.81 -36.17
CA LEU A 283 3.43 32.47 -35.23
C LEU A 283 3.31 30.96 -35.03
N ARG A 284 3.39 30.18 -36.12
CA ARG A 284 3.39 28.70 -36.08
C ARG A 284 4.57 28.16 -35.29
N ILE A 285 5.78 28.69 -35.52
CA ILE A 285 6.99 28.32 -34.74
C ILE A 285 6.81 28.68 -33.26
N ALA A 286 6.28 29.87 -32.96
CA ALA A 286 6.06 30.31 -31.59
C ALA A 286 5.08 29.39 -30.84
N ILE A 287 3.95 29.04 -31.46
CA ILE A 287 2.95 28.13 -30.89
C ILE A 287 3.53 26.73 -30.70
N ALA A 288 4.22 26.18 -31.72
CA ALA A 288 4.86 24.87 -31.62
C ALA A 288 5.92 24.83 -30.50
N SER A 289 6.67 25.92 -30.29
CA SER A 289 7.64 26.04 -29.20
C SER A 289 6.97 26.08 -27.83
N ILE A 290 5.87 26.83 -27.69
CA ILE A 290 5.08 26.89 -26.46
C ILE A 290 4.48 25.51 -26.16
N MET A 291 3.92 24.84 -27.17
CA MET A 291 3.41 23.48 -27.08
C MET A 291 4.47 22.48 -26.65
N LEU A 292 5.70 22.56 -27.19
CA LEU A 292 6.80 21.71 -26.77
C LEU A 292 7.05 21.82 -25.26
N VAL A 293 7.25 23.05 -24.77
CA VAL A 293 7.53 23.31 -23.36
C VAL A 293 6.36 22.88 -22.48
N ALA A 294 5.13 23.22 -22.86
CA ALA A 294 3.93 22.87 -22.11
C ALA A 294 3.71 21.35 -22.04
N GLY A 295 3.89 20.64 -23.17
CA GLY A 295 3.76 19.19 -23.23
C GLY A 295 4.86 18.46 -22.47
N VAL A 296 6.11 18.93 -22.53
CA VAL A 296 7.20 18.40 -21.71
C VAL A 296 6.91 18.58 -20.21
N ASN A 297 6.46 19.77 -19.80
CA ASN A 297 6.10 20.04 -18.41
C ASN A 297 4.93 19.15 -17.94
N TRP A 298 3.91 18.96 -18.78
CA TRP A 298 2.78 18.10 -18.45
C TRP A 298 3.17 16.61 -18.30
N LEU A 299 3.95 16.08 -19.26
CA LEU A 299 4.43 14.70 -19.21
C LEU A 299 5.39 14.47 -18.03
N GLY A 300 6.30 15.41 -17.77
CA GLY A 300 7.29 15.33 -16.69
C GLY A 300 6.68 15.38 -15.29
N ARG A 301 5.43 15.85 -15.14
CA ARG A 301 4.69 15.90 -13.86
C ARG A 301 3.70 14.75 -13.67
N THR A 302 3.50 13.92 -14.69
CA THR A 302 2.55 12.79 -14.62
C THR A 302 3.20 11.61 -13.90
N THR A 303 2.61 11.14 -12.79
CA THR A 303 3.15 10.05 -11.96
C THR A 303 2.52 8.70 -12.26
N SER A 304 1.35 8.67 -12.92
CA SER A 304 0.70 7.44 -13.34
C SER A 304 1.19 6.98 -14.72
N ILE A 305 1.66 5.73 -14.80
CA ILE A 305 2.16 5.11 -16.04
C ILE A 305 1.09 5.12 -17.15
N THR A 306 -0.16 4.82 -16.81
CA THR A 306 -1.26 4.73 -17.78
C THR A 306 -1.65 6.11 -18.31
N GLU A 307 -1.69 7.11 -17.44
CA GLU A 307 -1.97 8.50 -17.81
C GLU A 307 -0.85 9.08 -18.68
N LEU A 308 0.40 8.69 -18.45
CA LEU A 308 1.56 9.16 -19.21
C LEU A 308 1.43 8.84 -20.72
N MET A 309 1.03 7.62 -21.03
CA MET A 309 0.80 7.21 -22.42
C MET A 309 -0.38 7.94 -23.04
N LEU A 310 -1.48 8.07 -22.30
CA LEU A 310 -2.69 8.73 -22.76
C LEU A 310 -2.45 10.23 -23.03
N ASN A 311 -1.71 10.89 -22.14
CA ASN A 311 -1.32 12.30 -22.27
C ASN A 311 -0.40 12.52 -23.47
N ALA A 312 0.55 11.62 -23.73
CA ALA A 312 1.44 11.71 -24.89
C ALA A 312 0.67 11.60 -26.22
N VAL A 313 -0.32 10.72 -26.30
CA VAL A 313 -1.19 10.58 -27.48
C VAL A 313 -2.10 11.81 -27.65
N ALA A 314 -2.68 12.31 -26.56
CA ALA A 314 -3.53 13.49 -26.58
C ALA A 314 -2.78 14.74 -27.10
N LEU A 315 -1.53 14.91 -26.68
CA LEU A 315 -0.65 15.99 -27.16
C LEU A 315 -0.46 15.94 -28.68
N ASN A 316 -0.25 14.76 -29.26
CA ASN A 316 -0.16 14.61 -30.72
C ASN A 316 -1.46 15.06 -31.41
N GLY A 317 -2.62 14.65 -30.88
CA GLY A 317 -3.92 15.08 -31.40
C GLY A 317 -4.14 16.59 -31.35
N ILE A 318 -3.60 17.29 -30.33
CA ILE A 318 -3.67 18.76 -30.21
C ILE A 318 -2.81 19.44 -31.29
N MET A 319 -1.65 18.87 -31.62
CA MET A 319 -0.77 19.43 -32.66
C MET A 319 -1.42 19.33 -34.04
N ASP A 320 -2.10 18.21 -34.34
CA ASP A 320 -2.72 17.93 -35.64
C ASP A 320 -4.06 18.68 -35.86
N VAL A 321 -4.49 19.53 -34.92
CA VAL A 321 -5.76 20.27 -35.02
C VAL A 321 -5.86 21.12 -36.29
N ASP A 322 -4.76 21.74 -36.74
CA ASP A 322 -4.79 22.56 -37.95
C ASP A 322 -4.96 21.72 -39.22
N GLU A 323 -4.40 20.52 -39.27
CA GLU A 323 -4.58 19.58 -40.37
C GLU A 323 -6.02 19.05 -40.39
N LEU A 324 -6.59 18.75 -39.22
CA LEU A 324 -7.99 18.33 -39.09
C LEU A 324 -8.96 19.45 -39.52
N LEU A 325 -8.71 20.70 -39.11
CA LEU A 325 -9.51 21.85 -39.54
C LEU A 325 -9.42 22.06 -41.05
N PHE A 326 -8.22 21.90 -41.62
CA PHE A 326 -8.04 21.97 -43.07
C PHE A 326 -8.81 20.87 -43.78
N ALA A 327 -8.61 19.61 -43.40
CA ALA A 327 -9.21 18.46 -44.08
C ALA A 327 -10.75 18.45 -43.98
N GLY A 328 -11.30 18.86 -42.84
CA GLY A 328 -12.73 18.82 -42.56
C GLY A 328 -13.53 20.00 -43.08
N PHE A 329 -12.95 21.22 -43.03
CA PHE A 329 -13.74 22.44 -43.24
C PHE A 329 -13.32 23.28 -44.44
N ILE A 330 -12.11 23.12 -45.00
CA ILE A 330 -11.65 24.04 -46.05
C ILE A 330 -12.52 23.96 -47.33
N PRO A 331 -12.92 25.09 -47.96
CA PRO A 331 -13.68 25.07 -49.21
C PRO A 331 -12.92 24.30 -50.30
N VAL A 332 -13.63 23.50 -51.09
CA VAL A 332 -13.05 22.62 -52.12
C VAL A 332 -12.20 23.41 -53.13
N SER A 333 -12.60 24.64 -53.47
CA SER A 333 -11.88 25.56 -54.35
C SER A 333 -10.47 25.91 -53.83
N VAL A 334 -10.38 26.24 -52.53
CA VAL A 334 -9.14 26.54 -51.84
C VAL A 334 -8.32 25.26 -51.65
N ARG A 335 -8.95 24.15 -51.27
CA ARG A 335 -8.29 22.83 -51.16
C ARG A 335 -7.60 22.41 -52.45
N GLN A 336 -8.32 22.50 -53.57
CA GLN A 336 -7.79 22.17 -54.89
C GLN A 336 -6.65 23.11 -55.27
N SER A 337 -6.71 24.38 -54.86
CA SER A 337 -5.64 25.33 -55.13
C SER A 337 -4.38 25.02 -54.35
N VAL A 338 -4.48 24.60 -53.08
CA VAL A 338 -3.34 24.11 -52.27
C VAL A 338 -2.76 22.84 -52.89
N ARG A 339 -3.60 21.85 -53.24
CA ARG A 339 -3.17 20.58 -53.85
C ARG A 339 -2.50 20.73 -55.21
N ARG A 340 -2.93 21.72 -55.99
CA ARG A 340 -2.38 21.96 -57.33
C ARG A 340 -1.09 22.77 -57.31
N LEU A 341 -0.68 23.34 -56.18
CA LEU A 341 0.57 24.10 -56.11
C LEU A 341 1.73 23.22 -56.54
N GLU A 342 2.42 23.62 -57.60
CA GLU A 342 3.64 22.94 -58.01
C GLU A 342 4.69 23.06 -56.91
N PRO A 343 5.38 21.95 -56.57
CA PRO A 343 6.42 21.97 -55.56
C PRO A 343 7.59 22.88 -55.96
N VAL A 344 8.16 23.56 -54.97
CA VAL A 344 9.30 24.47 -55.19
C VAL A 344 10.58 23.63 -55.26
N LYS A 345 11.30 23.75 -56.38
CA LYS A 345 12.60 23.10 -56.56
C LYS A 345 13.66 23.80 -55.71
N MET A 346 14.23 23.10 -54.74
CA MET A 346 15.34 23.61 -53.93
C MET A 346 16.67 22.98 -54.31
N LYS A 347 17.75 23.75 -54.21
CA LYS A 347 19.12 23.22 -54.29
C LYS A 347 19.61 22.92 -52.89
N TYR A 348 19.61 21.64 -52.50
CA TYR A 348 20.21 21.21 -51.24
C TYR A 348 21.74 21.32 -51.31
N SER A 349 22.31 22.06 -50.35
CA SER A 349 23.77 22.14 -50.15
C SER A 349 24.22 21.12 -49.10
N ARG A 350 25.34 20.44 -49.36
CA ARG A 350 25.91 19.42 -48.44
C ARG A 350 26.20 19.98 -47.06
N SER A 351 26.77 21.19 -46.96
CA SER A 351 27.08 21.82 -45.67
C SER A 351 25.83 22.13 -44.85
N ARG A 352 24.71 22.41 -45.54
CA ARG A 352 23.43 22.67 -44.89
C ARG A 352 22.85 21.38 -44.30
N SER A 353 22.87 20.28 -45.06
CA SER A 353 22.42 18.98 -44.56
C SER A 353 23.21 18.57 -43.31
N GLN A 354 24.52 18.80 -43.27
CA GLN A 354 25.32 18.54 -42.07
C GLN A 354 24.95 19.43 -40.88
N CYS A 355 24.71 20.72 -41.11
CA CYS A 355 24.27 21.63 -40.06
C CYS A 355 22.87 21.26 -39.53
N GLU A 356 21.98 20.82 -40.41
CA GLU A 356 20.64 20.32 -40.06
C GLU A 356 20.76 19.08 -39.20
N SER A 357 21.53 18.06 -39.62
CA SER A 357 21.76 16.83 -38.84
C SER A 357 22.42 17.09 -37.49
N PHE A 358 23.37 18.03 -37.42
CA PHE A 358 24.00 18.41 -36.15
C PHE A 358 23.04 19.14 -35.21
N GLY A 359 22.29 20.11 -35.74
CA GLY A 359 21.25 20.82 -34.98
C GLY A 359 20.16 19.88 -34.48
N LEU A 360 19.80 18.89 -35.31
CA LEU A 360 18.91 17.78 -34.97
C LEU A 360 19.41 16.96 -33.79
N CYS A 361 20.66 16.52 -33.86
CA CYS A 361 21.28 15.71 -32.81
C CYS A 361 21.34 16.49 -31.49
N LEU A 362 21.73 17.77 -31.54
CA LEU A 362 21.78 18.64 -30.37
C LEU A 362 20.40 18.89 -29.77
N LEU A 363 19.39 19.16 -30.61
CA LEU A 363 18.02 19.36 -30.17
C LEU A 363 17.46 18.08 -29.55
N LEU A 364 17.68 16.91 -30.17
CA LEU A 364 17.26 15.61 -29.65
C LEU A 364 17.89 15.33 -28.28
N GLY A 365 19.20 15.53 -28.16
CA GLY A 365 19.92 15.40 -26.90
C GLY A 365 19.36 16.35 -25.83
N ALA A 366 19.11 17.61 -26.19
CA ALA A 366 18.52 18.60 -25.28
C ALA A 366 17.09 18.23 -24.86
N THR A 367 16.25 17.72 -25.76
CA THR A 367 14.87 17.30 -25.46
C THR A 367 14.79 16.11 -24.49
N ILE A 368 15.84 15.30 -24.38
CA ILE A 368 15.91 14.23 -23.38
C ILE A 368 16.59 14.74 -22.11
N LEU A 369 17.77 15.37 -22.24
CA LEU A 369 18.61 15.73 -21.10
C LEU A 369 18.00 16.84 -20.23
N VAL A 370 17.45 17.89 -20.85
CA VAL A 370 16.92 19.03 -20.09
C VAL A 370 15.69 18.61 -19.27
N PRO A 371 14.69 17.91 -19.82
CA PRO A 371 13.55 17.47 -19.01
C PRO A 371 13.93 16.43 -17.97
N TYR A 372 14.91 15.57 -18.26
CA TYR A 372 15.42 14.63 -17.28
C TYR A 372 15.97 15.34 -16.04
N LEU A 373 16.86 16.34 -16.23
CA LEU A 373 17.47 17.06 -15.12
C LEU A 373 16.50 18.02 -14.41
N LEU A 374 15.57 18.64 -15.13
CA LEU A 374 14.67 19.66 -14.56
C LEU A 374 13.38 19.10 -13.96
N TYR A 375 12.90 17.95 -14.45
CA TYR A 375 11.62 17.38 -14.02
C TYR A 375 11.78 15.97 -13.46
N LEU A 376 12.42 15.05 -14.19
CA LEU A 376 12.44 13.63 -13.81
C LEU A 376 13.30 13.35 -12.59
N GLU A 377 14.52 13.89 -12.52
CA GLU A 377 15.40 13.73 -11.36
C GLU A 377 14.77 14.33 -10.07
N PRO A 378 14.25 15.58 -10.06
CA PRO A 378 13.53 16.12 -8.92
C PRO A 378 12.29 15.31 -8.53
N LEU A 379 11.54 14.80 -9.50
CA LEU A 379 10.36 13.96 -9.25
C LEU A 379 10.76 12.64 -8.56
N THR A 380 11.79 11.95 -9.05
CA THR A 380 12.31 10.73 -8.44
C THR A 380 12.77 10.99 -7.00
N ALA A 381 13.57 12.04 -6.78
CA ALA A 381 14.02 12.41 -5.45
C ALA A 381 12.85 12.75 -4.52
N GLY A 382 11.82 13.42 -5.05
CA GLY A 382 10.59 13.74 -4.36
C GLY A 382 9.80 12.51 -3.91
N MET A 383 9.55 11.57 -4.83
CA MET A 383 8.85 10.32 -4.52
C MET A 383 9.59 9.48 -3.49
N VAL A 384 10.91 9.36 -3.60
CA VAL A 384 11.74 8.66 -2.60
C VAL A 384 11.64 9.35 -1.24
N SER A 385 11.69 10.69 -1.22
CA SER A 385 11.52 11.46 0.03
C SER A 385 10.15 11.25 0.66
N ILE A 386 9.06 11.23 -0.12
CA ILE A 386 7.71 10.96 0.38
C ILE A 386 7.64 9.54 0.97
N LYS A 387 8.14 8.55 0.24
CA LYS A 387 8.22 7.17 0.73
C LYS A 387 9.03 7.08 2.01
N TRP A 388 10.14 7.82 2.13
CA TRP A 388 10.95 7.86 3.33
C TRP A 388 10.20 8.46 4.54
N GLU A 389 9.44 9.54 4.37
CA GLU A 389 8.63 10.10 5.46
C GLU A 389 7.54 9.12 5.94
N MET A 390 6.95 8.35 5.02
CA MET A 390 5.89 7.40 5.35
C MET A 390 6.41 6.08 5.91
N CYS A 391 7.44 5.51 5.29
CA CYS A 391 7.89 4.15 5.50
C CYS A 391 9.32 4.05 6.06
N GLY A 392 10.08 5.14 6.11
CA GLY A 392 11.42 5.14 6.69
C GLY A 392 11.41 4.87 8.21
N GLY A 393 12.50 4.30 8.71
CA GLY A 393 12.73 4.10 10.14
C GLY A 393 11.90 2.97 10.75
N ASN A 394 11.65 3.05 12.06
CA ASN A 394 10.90 2.03 12.78
C ASN A 394 9.40 2.12 12.46
N GLN A 395 8.81 1.04 11.96
CA GLN A 395 7.38 0.95 11.69
C GLN A 395 6.63 0.17 12.78
N THR A 396 7.36 -0.55 13.63
CA THR A 396 6.83 -1.64 14.45
C THR A 396 6.50 -1.20 15.87
N PHE A 397 5.77 -0.09 15.97
CA PHE A 397 5.25 0.37 17.24
C PHE A 397 3.97 1.17 17.06
N VAL A 398 3.19 1.26 18.14
CA VAL A 398 2.06 2.17 18.28
C VAL A 398 2.18 2.94 19.59
N VAL A 399 1.47 4.06 19.68
CA VAL A 399 1.42 4.93 20.85
C VAL A 399 -0.02 5.19 21.27
N ALA A 400 -0.23 5.26 22.57
CA ALA A 400 -1.49 5.64 23.21
C ALA A 400 -1.21 6.76 24.21
N ASN A 401 -2.09 7.77 24.25
CA ASN A 401 -2.08 8.76 25.32
C ASN A 401 -3.08 8.32 26.39
N ASN A 402 -2.60 8.08 27.61
CA ASN A 402 -3.46 7.92 28.77
C ASN A 402 -3.74 9.31 29.37
N PRO A 403 -4.95 9.88 29.18
CA PRO A 403 -5.25 11.24 29.59
C PRO A 403 -5.34 11.40 31.12
N GLU A 404 -5.61 10.33 31.86
CA GLU A 404 -5.76 10.38 33.32
C GLU A 404 -4.44 10.60 34.03
N VAL A 405 -3.39 9.90 33.57
CA VAL A 405 -2.02 10.04 34.11
C VAL A 405 -1.12 10.93 33.25
N GLN A 406 -1.65 11.48 32.14
CA GLN A 406 -0.95 12.32 31.17
C GLN A 406 0.34 11.68 30.63
N GLN A 407 0.29 10.36 30.37
CA GLN A 407 1.44 9.58 29.93
C GLN A 407 1.21 9.02 28.53
N ILE A 408 2.24 9.13 27.68
CA ILE A 408 2.29 8.43 26.40
C ILE A 408 2.89 7.05 26.65
N ILE A 409 2.17 6.02 26.26
CA ILE A 409 2.57 4.62 26.38
C ILE A 409 2.81 4.09 24.96
N GLY A 410 3.97 3.48 24.74
CA GLY A 410 4.29 2.81 23.48
C GLY A 410 4.13 1.30 23.60
N TYR A 411 3.68 0.66 22.52
CA TYR A 411 3.65 -0.80 22.39
C TYR A 411 4.43 -1.20 21.13
N LYS A 412 5.33 -2.18 21.24
CA LYS A 412 6.07 -2.71 20.09
C LYS A 412 5.19 -3.71 19.36
N THR A 413 4.89 -3.43 18.10
CA THR A 413 4.05 -4.27 17.24
C THR A 413 4.87 -5.32 16.50
N GLN A 414 4.20 -6.26 15.84
CA GLN A 414 4.86 -7.23 14.96
C GLN A 414 5.44 -6.55 13.70
N GLU A 415 6.50 -7.14 13.12
CA GLU A 415 7.20 -6.62 11.94
C GLU A 415 6.42 -6.81 10.64
N ALA A 416 5.67 -7.89 10.56
CA ALA A 416 4.78 -8.20 9.46
C ALA A 416 3.65 -9.04 10.00
N ARG A 417 2.53 -9.05 9.28
CA ARG A 417 1.48 -10.01 9.54
C ARG A 417 2.01 -11.41 9.24
N ASN A 418 1.98 -12.30 10.22
CA ASN A 418 2.29 -13.71 9.98
C ASN A 418 1.08 -14.36 9.30
N ASP A 419 1.03 -14.32 7.96
CA ASP A 419 -0.06 -14.93 7.19
C ASP A 419 -0.19 -16.45 7.42
N GLN A 420 0.81 -17.09 8.03
CA GLN A 420 0.78 -18.51 8.38
C GLN A 420 0.06 -18.80 9.69
N GLU A 421 -0.01 -17.84 10.62
CA GLU A 421 -0.56 -18.03 11.96
C GLU A 421 -1.71 -17.03 12.19
N PRO A 422 -2.95 -17.41 11.81
CA PRO A 422 -4.10 -16.54 12.04
C PRO A 422 -4.30 -16.31 13.53
N THR A 423 -4.66 -15.07 13.87
CA THR A 423 -5.03 -14.68 15.23
C THR A 423 -6.24 -15.47 15.70
N LEU A 424 -6.45 -15.57 17.01
CA LEU A 424 -7.62 -16.26 17.56
C LEU A 424 -8.94 -15.70 17.00
N SER A 425 -9.03 -14.37 16.85
CA SER A 425 -10.19 -13.71 16.25
C SER A 425 -10.38 -14.07 14.78
N GLU A 426 -9.30 -14.17 13.99
CA GLU A 426 -9.38 -14.61 12.60
C GLU A 426 -9.77 -16.08 12.49
N ILE A 427 -9.23 -16.97 13.34
CA ILE A 427 -9.67 -18.37 13.42
C ILE A 427 -11.16 -18.43 13.74
N ALA A 428 -11.62 -17.63 14.70
CA ALA A 428 -13.01 -17.59 15.11
C ALA A 428 -13.93 -17.13 13.96
N VAL A 429 -13.57 -16.05 13.27
CA VAL A 429 -14.30 -15.56 12.10
C VAL A 429 -14.25 -16.56 10.95
N ASP A 430 -13.08 -17.13 10.64
CA ASP A 430 -12.91 -18.07 9.54
C ASP A 430 -13.78 -19.33 9.71
N ARG A 431 -13.83 -19.85 10.94
CA ARG A 431 -14.65 -21.02 11.29
C ARG A 431 -16.15 -20.73 11.28
N HIS A 432 -16.55 -19.48 11.53
CA HIS A 432 -17.97 -19.14 11.70
C HIS A 432 -18.62 -18.44 10.49
N LYS A 433 -17.86 -17.71 9.67
CA LYS A 433 -18.39 -16.81 8.61
C LYS A 433 -19.32 -17.49 7.59
N PHE A 434 -19.18 -18.80 7.39
CA PHE A 434 -20.03 -19.60 6.49
C PHE A 434 -20.81 -20.71 7.21
N GLN A 435 -20.83 -20.68 8.55
CA GLN A 435 -21.49 -21.70 9.35
C GLN A 435 -23.01 -21.46 9.40
N GLU A 436 -23.78 -22.25 8.65
CA GLU A 436 -25.25 -22.25 8.70
C GLU A 436 -25.77 -23.19 9.80
N GLY A 437 -25.67 -22.75 11.06
CA GLY A 437 -26.20 -23.46 12.23
C GLY A 437 -25.19 -24.31 13.01
N GLY A 438 -25.65 -24.82 14.16
CA GLY A 438 -24.76 -25.43 15.16
C GLY A 438 -24.10 -24.39 16.08
N PRO A 439 -23.46 -24.84 17.17
CA PRO A 439 -22.80 -23.93 18.09
C PRO A 439 -21.49 -23.37 17.47
N PRO A 440 -21.13 -22.11 17.78
CA PRO A 440 -19.84 -21.55 17.38
C PRO A 440 -18.68 -22.28 18.06
N GLU A 441 -17.57 -22.47 17.35
CA GLU A 441 -16.42 -23.20 17.88
C GLU A 441 -15.49 -22.37 18.76
N TYR A 442 -15.33 -21.08 18.44
CA TYR A 442 -14.40 -20.15 19.10
C TYR A 442 -15.05 -18.80 19.46
N ILE A 443 -16.34 -18.61 19.14
CA ILE A 443 -17.05 -17.34 19.38
C ILE A 443 -18.04 -17.53 20.52
N PHE A 444 -18.06 -16.56 21.43
CA PHE A 444 -19.14 -16.38 22.37
C PHE A 444 -20.00 -15.20 21.92
N PHE A 445 -21.29 -15.44 21.65
CA PHE A 445 -22.22 -14.38 21.25
C PHE A 445 -22.96 -13.83 22.47
N SER A 446 -22.78 -12.55 22.75
CA SER A 446 -23.56 -11.85 23.77
C SER A 446 -25.03 -11.72 23.35
N ALA A 447 -25.95 -11.82 24.30
CA ALA A 447 -27.38 -11.82 24.01
C ALA A 447 -27.94 -10.45 23.54
N SER A 448 -27.19 -9.36 23.73
CA SER A 448 -27.58 -8.01 23.28
C SER A 448 -26.36 -7.13 23.03
N ARG A 449 -26.55 -6.00 22.34
CA ARG A 449 -25.49 -5.00 22.11
C ARG A 449 -24.94 -4.40 23.40
N THR A 450 -25.80 -4.16 24.39
CA THR A 450 -25.39 -3.63 25.69
C THR A 450 -24.51 -4.64 26.42
N LEU A 451 -24.90 -5.91 26.40
CA LEU A 451 -24.08 -6.98 26.98
C LEU A 451 -22.78 -7.17 26.21
N PHE A 452 -22.78 -7.09 24.88
CA PHE A 452 -21.57 -7.15 24.06
C PHE A 452 -20.57 -6.06 24.44
N SER A 453 -21.03 -4.82 24.62
CA SER A 453 -20.14 -3.71 25.04
C SER A 453 -19.59 -3.96 26.45
N ALA A 454 -20.44 -4.41 27.38
CA ALA A 454 -20.01 -4.77 28.73
C ALA A 454 -19.06 -5.96 28.77
N ASP A 455 -19.20 -6.94 27.86
CA ASP A 455 -18.35 -8.12 27.76
C ASP A 455 -16.98 -7.78 27.13
N ILE A 456 -16.89 -6.76 26.26
CA ILE A 456 -15.61 -6.25 25.72
C ILE A 456 -14.81 -5.54 26.82
N ASP A 457 -15.49 -4.72 27.63
CA ASP A 457 -14.85 -3.92 28.68
C ASP A 457 -14.64 -4.72 29.98
N GLU A 458 -15.12 -5.96 30.04
CA GLU A 458 -14.99 -6.80 31.24
C GLU A 458 -13.54 -7.26 31.47
N ASP A 459 -13.02 -6.96 32.66
CA ASP A 459 -11.78 -7.55 33.13
C ASP A 459 -11.98 -8.97 33.69
N MET A 460 -10.89 -9.73 33.83
CA MET A 460 -10.95 -11.10 34.35
C MET A 460 -11.47 -11.18 35.80
N GLY A 461 -11.35 -10.10 36.58
CA GLY A 461 -11.87 -10.04 37.94
C GLY A 461 -13.40 -10.01 37.95
N GLY A 462 -13.99 -9.17 37.11
CA GLY A 462 -15.42 -9.14 36.82
C GLY A 462 -15.92 -10.48 36.29
N ALA A 463 -15.21 -11.04 35.29
CA ALA A 463 -15.58 -12.32 34.69
C ALA A 463 -15.61 -13.45 35.73
N SER A 464 -14.56 -13.54 36.55
CA SER A 464 -14.44 -14.55 37.62
C SER A 464 -15.47 -14.35 38.73
N ALA A 465 -15.86 -13.09 39.01
CA ALA A 465 -16.87 -12.78 40.00
C ALA A 465 -18.29 -13.16 39.55
N ARG A 466 -18.58 -13.11 38.23
CA ARG A 466 -19.87 -13.51 37.65
C ARG A 466 -20.07 -15.02 37.60
N VAL A 467 -19.03 -15.83 37.82
CA VAL A 467 -19.10 -17.29 37.81
C VAL A 467 -19.30 -17.80 39.25
N PRO A 468 -20.53 -18.19 39.64
CA PRO A 468 -20.85 -18.56 41.03
C PRO A 468 -20.30 -19.92 41.44
N SER A 469 -19.86 -20.74 40.48
CA SER A 469 -19.41 -22.12 40.66
C SER A 469 -17.96 -22.32 40.23
N CYS A 470 -17.37 -23.44 40.64
CA CYS A 470 -16.08 -23.86 40.09
C CYS A 470 -16.32 -24.68 38.83
N ILE A 471 -16.14 -24.05 37.65
CA ILE A 471 -16.54 -24.58 36.33
C ILE A 471 -16.06 -26.02 36.14
N GLU A 472 -14.81 -26.29 36.46
CA GLU A 472 -14.23 -27.61 36.30
C GLU A 472 -15.04 -28.67 37.04
N THR A 473 -15.15 -28.53 38.37
CA THR A 473 -15.78 -29.52 39.26
C THR A 473 -17.29 -29.67 39.06
N GLU A 474 -17.96 -28.65 38.51
CA GLU A 474 -19.42 -28.62 38.40
C GLU A 474 -19.95 -28.84 36.97
N MET A 475 -19.14 -28.54 35.95
CA MET A 475 -19.57 -28.52 34.55
C MET A 475 -18.65 -29.33 33.61
N LEU A 476 -17.35 -29.44 33.89
CA LEU A 476 -16.41 -30.13 32.99
C LEU A 476 -16.01 -31.54 33.46
N SER A 477 -16.04 -31.83 34.75
CA SER A 477 -15.67 -33.14 35.29
C SER A 477 -16.76 -34.19 35.01
N PRO A 478 -16.40 -35.40 34.55
CA PRO A 478 -17.35 -36.50 34.38
C PRO A 478 -18.11 -36.79 35.68
N GLY A 479 -19.44 -36.81 35.61
CA GLY A 479 -20.32 -37.05 36.76
C GLY A 479 -20.70 -35.79 37.56
N ALA A 480 -20.18 -34.61 37.18
CA ALA A 480 -20.64 -33.35 37.74
C ALA A 480 -22.09 -33.03 37.33
N PRO A 481 -22.87 -32.30 38.15
CA PRO A 481 -24.29 -32.04 37.88
C PRO A 481 -24.57 -31.36 36.53
N GLY A 482 -23.67 -30.49 36.06
CA GLY A 482 -23.79 -29.79 34.78
C GLY A 482 -23.00 -30.41 33.64
N TYR A 483 -22.37 -31.58 33.85
CA TYR A 483 -21.59 -32.24 32.82
C TYR A 483 -22.46 -32.64 31.63
N GLY A 484 -22.12 -32.13 30.45
CA GLY A 484 -22.85 -32.39 29.21
C GLY A 484 -24.15 -31.59 29.06
N ASP A 485 -24.36 -30.53 29.85
CA ASP A 485 -25.51 -29.64 29.68
C ASP A 485 -25.53 -29.03 28.26
N PRO A 486 -26.64 -29.17 27.50
CA PRO A 486 -26.67 -28.78 26.08
C PRO A 486 -26.60 -27.26 25.85
N ILE A 487 -26.84 -26.45 26.88
CA ILE A 487 -26.79 -24.98 26.81
C ILE A 487 -25.38 -24.51 27.16
N PHE A 488 -24.82 -25.01 28.27
CA PHE A 488 -23.51 -24.55 28.76
C PHE A 488 -22.33 -25.24 28.08
N SER A 489 -22.46 -26.53 27.72
CA SER A 489 -21.35 -27.29 27.14
C SER A 489 -20.76 -26.64 25.89
N PRO A 490 -21.56 -26.15 24.90
CA PRO A 490 -20.99 -25.48 23.74
C PRO A 490 -20.24 -24.18 24.09
N ILE A 491 -20.75 -23.39 25.04
CA ILE A 491 -20.12 -22.14 25.50
C ILE A 491 -18.79 -22.45 26.18
N LEU A 492 -18.77 -23.44 27.08
CA LEU A 492 -17.57 -23.85 27.80
C LEU A 492 -16.53 -24.46 26.86
N HIS A 493 -16.94 -25.26 25.89
CA HIS A 493 -16.03 -25.78 24.87
C HIS A 493 -15.44 -24.68 24.00
N ALA A 494 -16.22 -23.68 23.59
CA ALA A 494 -15.72 -22.55 22.83
C ALA A 494 -14.69 -21.73 23.62
N ARG A 495 -14.95 -21.47 24.90
CA ARG A 495 -14.01 -20.81 25.81
C ARG A 495 -12.74 -21.64 26.03
N MET A 496 -12.88 -22.96 26.21
CA MET A 496 -11.73 -23.86 26.38
C MET A 496 -10.85 -23.88 25.15
N ARG A 497 -11.41 -24.04 23.95
CA ARG A 497 -10.64 -23.99 22.69
C ARG A 497 -9.94 -22.65 22.52
N SER A 498 -10.62 -21.55 22.84
CA SER A 498 -10.04 -20.20 22.79
C SER A 498 -8.84 -20.06 23.73
N ALA A 499 -8.97 -20.55 24.97
CA ALA A 499 -7.88 -20.55 25.95
C ALA A 499 -6.69 -21.41 25.53
N LEU A 500 -6.95 -22.55 24.90
CA LEU A 500 -5.89 -23.45 24.43
C LEU A 500 -5.14 -22.88 23.23
N VAL A 501 -5.87 -22.34 22.24
CA VAL A 501 -5.26 -21.73 21.06
C VAL A 501 -4.44 -20.51 21.45
N SER A 502 -4.90 -19.66 22.38
CA SER A 502 -4.10 -18.52 22.86
C SER A 502 -2.83 -18.93 23.60
N LEU A 503 -2.78 -20.16 24.14
CA LEU A 503 -1.61 -20.74 24.80
C LEU A 503 -0.74 -21.60 23.87
N GLY A 504 -1.05 -21.64 22.57
CA GLY A 504 -0.33 -22.44 21.57
C GLY A 504 -0.56 -23.95 21.69
N GLN A 505 -1.70 -24.36 22.25
CA GLN A 505 -2.07 -25.77 22.41
C GLN A 505 -3.14 -26.20 21.38
N PRO A 506 -3.10 -27.46 20.93
CA PRO A 506 -4.12 -27.99 20.03
C PRO A 506 -5.50 -28.04 20.74
N PRO A 507 -6.60 -27.87 20.00
CA PRO A 507 -7.94 -27.99 20.56
C PRO A 507 -8.22 -29.43 21.02
N GLY A 508 -8.95 -29.59 22.13
CA GLY A 508 -9.43 -30.89 22.62
C GLY A 508 -8.65 -31.50 23.80
N THR A 509 -7.70 -30.78 24.37
CA THR A 509 -7.05 -31.17 25.63
C THR A 509 -7.99 -30.97 26.82
N SER A 510 -8.02 -31.95 27.73
CA SER A 510 -8.72 -31.83 29.03
C SER A 510 -7.96 -30.89 29.96
N CYS A 511 -8.60 -30.43 31.04
CA CYS A 511 -7.94 -29.63 32.07
C CYS A 511 -6.65 -30.31 32.57
N GLU A 512 -6.70 -31.62 32.85
CA GLU A 512 -5.54 -32.42 33.26
C GLU A 512 -4.37 -32.34 32.26
N GLY A 513 -4.66 -32.41 30.95
CA GLY A 513 -3.63 -32.34 29.90
C GLY A 513 -2.90 -30.99 29.82
N VAL A 514 -3.47 -29.93 30.40
CA VAL A 514 -2.93 -28.57 30.36
C VAL A 514 -2.57 -28.02 31.73
N ALA A 515 -2.51 -28.87 32.77
CA ALA A 515 -2.15 -28.48 34.13
C ALA A 515 -0.82 -27.71 34.23
N HIS A 516 0.16 -28.12 33.41
CA HIS A 516 1.48 -27.48 33.34
C HIS A 516 1.45 -26.01 32.86
N LEU A 517 0.36 -25.57 32.23
CA LEU A 517 0.19 -24.20 31.75
C LEU A 517 -0.47 -23.29 32.80
N CYS A 518 -1.03 -23.84 33.88
CA CYS A 518 -1.77 -23.10 34.90
C CYS A 518 -0.95 -22.05 35.65
N SER A 519 0.38 -22.19 35.66
CA SER A 519 1.32 -21.24 36.26
C SER A 519 1.78 -20.17 35.27
N ARG A 520 1.52 -20.33 33.96
CA ARG A 520 1.79 -19.28 32.99
C ARG A 520 0.86 -18.11 33.24
N PRO A 521 1.33 -16.89 33.13
CA PRO A 521 0.54 -15.80 33.65
C PRO A 521 -0.57 -15.33 32.66
N ASP A 522 -0.40 -15.62 31.37
CA ASP A 522 -1.40 -15.52 30.30
C ASP A 522 -2.53 -16.58 30.37
N ALA A 523 -2.40 -17.62 31.21
CA ALA A 523 -3.37 -18.70 31.35
C ALA A 523 -4.63 -18.34 32.20
N ARG A 524 -5.08 -17.08 32.17
CA ARG A 524 -6.20 -16.59 33.01
C ARG A 524 -7.52 -17.26 32.67
N LEU A 525 -7.88 -17.31 31.39
CA LEU A 525 -9.10 -17.98 30.94
C LEU A 525 -9.04 -19.50 31.22
N LEU A 526 -7.84 -20.09 31.13
CA LEU A 526 -7.64 -21.49 31.51
C LEU A 526 -7.91 -21.71 32.99
N ARG A 527 -7.40 -20.85 33.89
CA ARG A 527 -7.69 -20.91 35.34
C ARG A 527 -9.18 -20.73 35.65
N LEU A 528 -9.91 -19.95 34.86
CA LEU A 528 -11.36 -19.79 35.02
C LEU A 528 -12.12 -21.08 34.71
N LEU A 529 -11.71 -21.80 33.66
CA LEU A 529 -12.37 -23.03 33.23
C LEU A 529 -11.90 -24.24 34.03
N CYS A 530 -10.60 -24.34 34.28
CA CYS A 530 -9.89 -25.45 34.91
C CYS A 530 -9.40 -25.07 36.32
N GLY A 531 -10.27 -24.46 37.12
CA GLY A 531 -9.90 -23.92 38.43
C GLY A 531 -9.40 -24.99 39.42
N ASP A 532 -9.85 -26.24 39.33
CA ASP A 532 -9.43 -27.30 40.24
C ASP A 532 -8.06 -27.85 39.85
N THR A 533 -7.87 -28.21 38.59
CA THR A 533 -6.58 -28.63 38.03
C THR A 533 -5.53 -27.53 38.17
N CYS A 534 -5.92 -26.26 38.00
CA CYS A 534 -5.02 -25.14 38.23
C CYS A 534 -4.83 -24.80 39.71
N GLY A 535 -5.43 -25.54 40.66
CA GLY A 535 -5.21 -25.36 42.09
C GLY A 535 -5.87 -24.13 42.71
N CYS A 536 -6.87 -23.51 42.05
CA CYS A 536 -7.67 -22.45 42.66
C CYS A 536 -8.46 -22.96 43.88
N THR A 537 -8.91 -24.22 43.84
CA THR A 537 -9.65 -24.92 44.91
C THR A 537 -8.76 -25.42 46.04
N ASP A 538 -7.47 -25.64 45.76
CA ASP A 538 -6.51 -26.19 46.71
C ASP A 538 -5.81 -25.05 47.48
N PRO A 539 -6.07 -24.86 48.79
CA PRO A 539 -5.43 -23.83 49.60
C PRO A 539 -3.94 -24.09 49.87
N PHE A 540 -3.40 -25.21 49.38
CA PHE A 540 -2.00 -25.56 49.49
C PHE A 540 -1.24 -25.51 48.15
N SER A 541 -1.89 -25.17 47.04
CA SER A 541 -1.21 -24.95 45.76
C SER A 541 -0.32 -23.69 45.79
N SER A 542 0.53 -23.49 44.77
CA SER A 542 1.27 -22.23 44.61
C SER A 542 0.31 -21.02 44.60
N PRO A 543 0.58 -19.96 45.39
CA PRO A 543 -0.35 -18.84 45.56
C PRO A 543 -0.39 -17.88 44.36
N TRP A 544 0.57 -17.99 43.43
CA TRP A 544 0.63 -17.13 42.24
C TRP A 544 -0.55 -17.36 41.31
N HIS A 545 -1.13 -16.25 40.85
CA HIS A 545 -2.27 -16.20 39.94
C HIS A 545 -3.53 -16.91 40.49
N LYS A 546 -3.61 -17.18 41.81
CA LYS A 546 -4.76 -17.82 42.45
C LYS A 546 -5.75 -16.82 43.04
N VAL A 547 -6.09 -15.80 42.26
CA VAL A 547 -6.99 -14.71 42.66
C VAL A 547 -8.04 -14.48 41.56
N PRO A 548 -9.20 -13.86 41.86
CA PRO A 548 -10.27 -13.63 40.88
C PRO A 548 -9.81 -12.88 39.63
N SER A 549 -9.03 -11.83 39.80
CA SER A 549 -8.42 -11.04 38.71
C SER A 549 -7.49 -11.84 37.79
N GLN A 550 -7.08 -13.04 38.20
CA GLN A 550 -6.19 -13.93 37.45
C GLN A 550 -6.91 -15.20 36.96
N GLY A 551 -8.24 -15.27 37.12
CA GLY A 551 -9.08 -16.32 36.58
C GLY A 551 -9.64 -17.30 37.61
N CYS A 552 -9.30 -17.23 38.90
CA CYS A 552 -9.93 -18.14 39.87
C CYS A 552 -11.34 -17.67 40.22
N SER A 553 -12.37 -18.40 39.77
CA SER A 553 -13.77 -18.02 40.03
C SER A 553 -14.08 -17.91 41.52
N ASN A 554 -15.07 -17.07 41.86
CA ASN A 554 -15.57 -16.97 43.24
C ASN A 554 -16.06 -18.33 43.76
N GLY A 555 -16.69 -19.14 42.90
CA GLY A 555 -17.10 -20.49 43.26
C GLY A 555 -15.94 -21.42 43.63
N CYS A 556 -14.79 -21.34 42.93
CA CYS A 556 -13.60 -22.09 43.33
C CYS A 556 -13.05 -21.58 44.66
N ASN A 557 -12.98 -20.27 44.88
CA ASN A 557 -12.47 -19.69 46.12
C ASN A 557 -13.33 -20.06 47.34
N ILE A 558 -14.65 -20.09 47.19
CA ILE A 558 -15.57 -20.55 48.26
C ILE A 558 -15.26 -22.02 48.63
N ARG A 559 -14.97 -22.88 47.65
CA ARG A 559 -14.56 -24.27 47.93
C ARG A 559 -13.24 -24.31 48.71
N THR A 560 -12.28 -23.47 48.33
CA THR A 560 -11.00 -23.32 49.02
C THR A 560 -11.18 -22.88 50.47
N GLU A 561 -12.06 -21.89 50.71
CA GLU A 561 -12.41 -21.43 52.05
C GLU A 561 -13.09 -22.51 52.89
N ASN A 562 -13.97 -23.32 52.28
CA ASN A 562 -14.59 -24.45 52.94
C ASN A 562 -13.56 -25.53 53.33
N ILE A 563 -12.57 -25.80 52.48
CA ILE A 563 -11.47 -26.71 52.82
C ILE A 563 -10.67 -26.12 53.99
N LEU A 564 -10.27 -24.85 53.90
CA LEU A 564 -9.57 -24.13 54.97
C LEU A 564 -10.34 -24.11 56.29
N ALA A 565 -11.67 -24.06 56.27
CA ALA A 565 -12.50 -24.11 57.46
C ALA A 565 -12.38 -25.46 58.21
N THR A 566 -11.97 -26.52 57.52
CA THR A 566 -11.77 -27.86 58.13
C THR A 566 -10.31 -28.15 58.50
N GLN A 567 -9.36 -27.38 57.99
CA GLN A 567 -7.95 -27.62 58.21
C GLN A 567 -7.51 -27.05 59.57
N PRO A 568 -6.55 -27.69 60.28
CA PRO A 568 -6.02 -27.16 61.51
C PRO A 568 -5.33 -25.81 61.26
N CYS A 569 -5.40 -24.91 62.24
CA CYS A 569 -4.74 -23.61 62.17
C CYS A 569 -3.23 -23.74 62.45
N GLU A 570 -2.54 -24.47 61.57
CA GLU A 570 -1.11 -24.76 61.68
C GLU A 570 -0.37 -24.33 60.41
N ASP A 571 0.87 -23.88 60.60
CA ASP A 571 1.74 -23.50 59.50
C ASP A 571 2.16 -24.74 58.71
N GLN A 572 2.03 -24.69 57.39
CA GLN A 572 2.47 -25.78 56.53
C GLN A 572 3.99 -25.97 56.61
N PRO A 573 4.47 -27.23 56.66
CA PRO A 573 5.90 -27.49 56.65
C PRO A 573 6.53 -27.00 55.33
N ARG A 574 7.83 -26.73 55.38
CA ARG A 574 8.59 -26.43 54.16
C ARG A 574 8.51 -27.63 53.21
N GLY A 575 8.08 -27.38 51.97
CA GLY A 575 7.88 -28.42 50.96
C GLY A 575 7.84 -27.84 49.55
N ASP A 576 7.30 -28.62 48.60
CA ASP A 576 7.30 -28.28 47.16
C ASP A 576 6.54 -26.98 46.87
N VAL A 577 5.45 -26.71 47.61
CA VAL A 577 4.65 -25.47 47.49
C VAL A 577 5.48 -24.21 47.68
N TRP A 578 6.36 -24.21 48.69
CA TRP A 578 7.26 -23.09 48.97
C TRP A 578 8.29 -22.89 47.87
N LYS A 579 8.78 -24.01 47.32
CA LYS A 579 9.70 -23.99 46.20
C LYS A 579 9.02 -23.44 44.95
N GLU A 580 7.82 -23.90 44.62
CA GLU A 580 7.03 -23.39 43.49
C GLU A 580 6.68 -21.90 43.66
N PHE A 581 6.33 -21.48 44.88
CA PHE A 581 6.12 -20.06 45.18
C PHE A 581 7.40 -19.24 44.92
N ARG A 582 8.56 -19.67 45.41
CA ARG A 582 9.80 -18.96 45.15
C ARG A 582 10.14 -18.94 43.65
N ASP A 583 10.09 -20.10 43.01
CA ASP A 583 10.51 -20.28 41.61
C ASP A 583 9.59 -19.46 40.67
N GLY A 584 8.31 -19.28 41.04
CA GLY A 584 7.35 -18.46 40.30
C GLY A 584 7.49 -16.95 40.47
N TYR A 585 8.20 -16.46 41.50
CA TYR A 585 8.24 -15.03 41.85
C TYR A 585 8.70 -14.13 40.69
N THR A 586 9.85 -14.46 40.09
CA THR A 586 10.43 -13.65 39.01
C THR A 586 9.50 -13.58 37.81
N ALA A 587 8.91 -14.71 37.42
CA ALA A 587 8.02 -14.78 36.27
C ALA A 587 6.72 -14.01 36.53
N ALA A 588 6.09 -14.22 37.70
CA ALA A 588 4.84 -13.57 38.06
C ALA A 588 4.96 -12.04 38.13
N LEU A 589 6.02 -11.52 38.76
CA LEU A 589 6.23 -10.08 38.87
C LEU A 589 6.73 -9.47 37.55
N SER A 590 7.54 -10.19 36.77
CA SER A 590 8.00 -9.65 35.49
C SER A 590 6.83 -9.41 34.54
N GLU A 591 5.87 -10.32 34.51
CA GLU A 591 4.68 -10.17 33.70
C GLU A 591 3.71 -9.14 34.28
N PHE A 592 3.52 -9.10 35.62
CA PHE A 592 2.69 -8.09 36.26
C PHE A 592 3.14 -6.65 35.98
N TYR A 593 4.45 -6.41 35.95
CA TYR A 593 5.02 -5.09 35.67
C TYR A 593 5.40 -4.88 34.19
N GLY A 594 5.25 -5.89 33.33
CA GLY A 594 5.64 -5.84 31.92
C GLY A 594 7.14 -5.61 31.69
N THR A 595 7.98 -5.94 32.67
CA THR A 595 9.44 -5.77 32.60
C THR A 595 10.14 -6.87 33.38
N ASN A 596 11.34 -7.29 32.96
CA ASN A 596 12.08 -8.30 33.67
C ASN A 596 12.51 -7.77 35.05
N VAL A 597 11.84 -8.19 36.13
CA VAL A 597 12.14 -7.67 37.47
C VAL A 597 13.52 -8.10 37.97
N SER A 598 14.18 -9.06 37.33
CA SER A 598 15.58 -9.39 37.67
C SER A 598 16.58 -8.29 37.29
N GLU A 599 16.18 -7.35 36.45
CA GLU A 599 17.02 -6.24 35.98
C GLU A 599 16.84 -4.95 36.80
N VAL A 600 15.86 -4.89 37.70
CA VAL A 600 15.64 -3.70 38.53
C VAL A 600 16.68 -3.59 39.65
N VAL A 601 17.04 -2.36 40.03
CA VAL A 601 18.09 -2.07 41.04
C VAL A 601 17.81 -2.73 42.40
N ILE A 602 16.55 -2.91 42.77
CA ILE A 602 16.13 -3.51 44.04
C ILE A 602 16.14 -5.05 44.01
N TRP A 603 16.38 -5.68 42.85
CA TRP A 603 16.34 -7.13 42.68
C TRP A 603 17.26 -7.90 43.65
N PRO A 604 18.52 -7.48 43.91
CA PRO A 604 19.37 -8.19 44.87
C PRO A 604 18.76 -8.25 46.27
N MET A 605 18.03 -7.20 46.67
CA MET A 605 17.36 -7.16 47.96
C MET A 605 16.12 -8.05 47.99
N ALA A 606 15.28 -7.99 46.94
CA ALA A 606 14.12 -8.87 46.80
C ALA A 606 14.54 -10.37 46.75
N SER A 607 15.59 -10.68 45.98
CA SER A 607 16.15 -12.03 45.88
C SER A 607 16.70 -12.54 47.21
N ASP A 608 17.35 -11.67 48.00
CA ASP A 608 17.82 -12.06 49.33
C ASP A 608 16.66 -12.31 50.30
N ILE A 609 15.62 -11.47 50.30
CA ILE A 609 14.39 -11.70 51.08
C ILE A 609 13.75 -13.05 50.72
N LEU A 610 13.63 -13.38 49.44
CA LEU A 610 13.08 -14.66 49.00
C LEU A 610 13.95 -15.84 49.40
N ARG A 611 15.28 -15.70 49.34
CA ARG A 611 16.22 -16.72 49.80
C ARG A 611 16.10 -16.92 51.31
N GLN A 612 15.91 -15.86 52.08
CA GLN A 612 15.67 -15.95 53.52
C GLN A 612 14.33 -16.64 53.81
N LEU A 613 13.24 -16.22 53.14
CA LEU A 613 11.93 -16.84 53.24
C LEU A 613 11.95 -18.34 52.87
N GLU A 614 12.73 -18.72 51.86
CA GLU A 614 12.92 -20.13 51.49
C GLU A 614 13.56 -20.92 52.64
N VAL A 615 14.57 -20.34 53.31
CA VAL A 615 15.26 -21.00 54.42
C VAL A 615 14.33 -21.12 55.64
N THR A 616 13.59 -20.07 55.98
CA THR A 616 12.77 -19.99 57.19
C THR A 616 11.36 -20.58 57.03
N GLY A 617 10.84 -20.69 55.81
CA GLY A 617 9.45 -21.05 55.54
C GLY A 617 8.47 -20.09 56.23
N CYS A 618 7.35 -20.62 56.74
CA CYS A 618 6.31 -19.82 57.41
C CYS A 618 6.86 -18.95 58.54
N SER A 619 7.81 -19.46 59.34
CA SER A 619 8.38 -18.70 60.47
C SER A 619 9.03 -17.37 60.06
N GLY A 620 9.48 -17.25 58.81
CA GLY A 620 10.01 -16.00 58.26
C GLY A 620 8.96 -14.90 58.18
N LEU A 621 7.68 -15.24 57.99
CA LEU A 621 6.59 -14.25 57.97
C LEU A 621 6.33 -13.62 59.34
N GLY A 622 6.87 -14.18 60.43
CA GLY A 622 6.88 -13.54 61.74
C GLY A 622 7.97 -12.48 61.90
N VAL A 623 8.92 -12.38 60.97
CA VAL A 623 10.03 -11.42 61.00
C VAL A 623 9.60 -10.15 60.26
N PRO A 624 9.58 -8.96 60.92
CA PRO A 624 9.09 -7.72 60.31
C PRO A 624 9.72 -7.36 58.96
N GLU A 625 11.01 -7.64 58.80
CA GLU A 625 11.77 -7.34 57.57
C GLU A 625 11.38 -8.25 56.38
N LEU A 626 10.74 -9.39 56.64
CA LEU A 626 10.34 -10.39 55.63
C LEU A 626 8.82 -10.41 55.39
N GLN A 627 8.04 -9.56 56.06
CA GLN A 627 6.58 -9.56 55.99
C GLN A 627 6.00 -8.97 54.71
N VAL A 628 6.77 -8.17 53.98
CA VAL A 628 6.30 -7.40 52.84
C VAL A 628 7.00 -7.85 51.56
N GLU A 629 6.23 -7.99 50.49
CA GLU A 629 6.77 -8.20 49.15
C GLU A 629 7.42 -6.90 48.67
N MET A 630 8.72 -6.96 48.34
CA MET A 630 9.55 -5.78 48.15
C MET A 630 9.15 -4.89 46.97
N ILE A 631 8.61 -5.44 45.89
CA ILE A 631 8.35 -4.68 44.65
C ILE A 631 6.96 -4.02 44.70
N SER A 632 5.94 -4.76 45.09
CA SER A 632 4.54 -4.31 45.23
C SER A 632 4.24 -3.68 46.58
N GLN A 633 5.16 -3.78 47.54
CA GLN A 633 4.97 -3.32 48.92
C GLN A 633 3.75 -3.93 49.61
N THR A 634 3.35 -5.13 49.17
CA THR A 634 2.15 -5.80 49.67
C THR A 634 2.52 -6.82 50.75
N PRO A 635 1.86 -6.83 51.92
CA PRO A 635 2.11 -7.82 52.95
C PRO A 635 1.80 -9.23 52.44
N TRP A 636 2.77 -10.15 52.57
CA TRP A 636 2.63 -11.52 52.09
C TRP A 636 1.43 -12.25 52.70
N CYS A 637 1.20 -12.03 53.99
CA CYS A 637 0.09 -12.62 54.73
C CYS A 637 -1.28 -12.16 54.22
N GLN A 638 -1.38 -10.94 53.68
CA GLN A 638 -2.61 -10.39 53.13
C GLN A 638 -2.86 -10.82 51.68
N GLY A 639 -1.80 -11.08 50.91
CA GLY A 639 -1.93 -11.34 49.48
C GLY A 639 -2.11 -10.05 48.68
N HIS A 640 -2.11 -10.19 47.35
CA HIS A 640 -2.31 -9.10 46.40
C HIS A 640 -3.51 -9.43 45.51
N ASP A 641 -4.57 -8.61 45.56
CA ASP A 641 -5.85 -8.85 44.89
C ASP A 641 -5.73 -9.12 43.37
N ARG A 642 -4.66 -8.59 42.75
CA ARG A 642 -4.35 -8.78 41.33
C ARG A 642 -3.32 -9.84 40.97
N LEU A 643 -2.60 -10.43 41.93
CA LEU A 643 -1.41 -11.21 41.62
C LEU A 643 -1.33 -12.55 42.35
N PHE A 644 -1.45 -12.57 43.68
CA PHE A 644 -1.28 -13.78 44.46
C PHE A 644 -2.20 -13.81 45.68
N ARG A 645 -2.63 -15.00 46.07
CA ARG A 645 -3.53 -15.17 47.22
C ARG A 645 -2.78 -14.98 48.55
N PRO A 646 -3.49 -14.77 49.67
CA PRO A 646 -2.86 -14.58 50.98
C PRO A 646 -1.97 -15.77 51.39
N LEU A 647 -0.72 -15.51 51.82
CA LEU A 647 0.12 -16.55 52.41
C LEU A 647 -0.38 -17.00 53.79
N ALA A 648 -1.30 -16.25 54.42
CA ALA A 648 -1.97 -16.68 55.63
C ALA A 648 -2.76 -17.99 55.49
N TRP A 649 -3.03 -18.43 54.25
CA TRP A 649 -3.65 -19.74 54.00
C TRP A 649 -2.64 -20.88 54.17
N LEU A 650 -1.37 -20.64 53.85
CA LEU A 650 -0.27 -21.59 54.05
C LEU A 650 0.32 -21.49 55.46
N CYS A 651 0.35 -20.28 56.02
CA CYS A 651 1.07 -19.94 57.24
C CYS A 651 0.21 -19.15 58.23
N PRO A 652 -0.95 -19.68 58.65
CA PRO A 652 -1.89 -18.92 59.46
C PRO A 652 -1.32 -18.49 60.83
N ARG A 653 -0.46 -19.29 61.47
CA ARG A 653 0.10 -18.92 62.79
C ARG A 653 1.17 -17.86 62.65
N SER A 654 2.10 -18.03 61.72
CA SER A 654 3.15 -17.03 61.47
C SER A 654 2.59 -15.70 60.96
N CYS A 655 1.43 -15.72 60.29
CA CYS A 655 0.67 -14.54 59.90
C CYS A 655 -0.22 -13.96 61.02
N GLY A 656 -0.17 -14.51 62.23
CA GLY A 656 -0.89 -13.98 63.39
C GLY A 656 -2.38 -14.28 63.41
N CYS A 657 -2.91 -15.20 62.59
CA CYS A 657 -4.34 -15.48 62.50
C CYS A 657 -4.97 -16.05 63.77
N VAL A 658 -4.16 -16.57 64.70
CA VAL A 658 -4.61 -17.04 66.01
C VAL A 658 -4.76 -15.89 67.00
N GLU A 659 -3.89 -14.89 66.93
CA GLU A 659 -3.86 -13.78 67.89
C GLU A 659 -4.71 -12.60 67.42
N HIS A 660 -4.66 -12.31 66.12
CA HIS A 660 -5.26 -11.15 65.50
C HIS A 660 -6.01 -11.57 64.21
N PRO A 661 -7.17 -12.24 64.34
CA PRO A 661 -7.91 -12.75 63.19
C PRO A 661 -8.32 -11.60 62.25
N SER A 662 -7.86 -11.66 61.01
CA SER A 662 -8.14 -10.69 59.94
C SER A 662 -9.10 -11.27 58.89
N SER A 663 -9.49 -10.49 57.88
CA SER A 663 -10.32 -11.01 56.77
C SER A 663 -9.62 -12.09 55.95
N HIS A 664 -8.30 -12.00 55.76
CA HIS A 664 -7.50 -12.93 54.97
C HIS A 664 -7.13 -14.25 55.69
N CYS A 665 -7.42 -14.34 56.99
CA CYS A 665 -7.17 -15.53 57.79
C CYS A 665 -8.19 -16.65 57.52
N PRO A 666 -7.77 -17.94 57.53
CA PRO A 666 -8.69 -19.07 57.48
C PRO A 666 -9.76 -19.00 58.56
N VAL A 667 -11.01 -19.34 58.21
CA VAL A 667 -12.16 -19.21 59.12
C VAL A 667 -11.95 -19.99 60.43
N ASN A 668 -11.34 -21.19 60.36
CA ASN A 668 -11.09 -22.02 61.53
C ASN A 668 -10.11 -21.38 62.53
N CYS A 669 -9.16 -20.58 62.05
CA CYS A 669 -8.23 -19.86 62.92
C CYS A 669 -8.93 -18.79 63.76
N LYS A 670 -10.00 -18.18 63.23
CA LYS A 670 -10.73 -17.10 63.91
C LYS A 670 -11.54 -17.62 65.10
N ALA A 671 -12.13 -18.81 64.97
CA ALA A 671 -12.96 -19.40 66.02
C ALA A 671 -12.16 -19.69 67.29
N ASN A 672 -10.90 -20.10 67.14
CA ASN A 672 -10.01 -20.44 68.25
C ASN A 672 -9.42 -19.22 68.97
N ALA A 673 -9.45 -18.02 68.37
CA ALA A 673 -8.96 -16.79 68.99
C ALA A 673 -9.92 -16.23 70.07
N SER A 674 -11.20 -16.66 70.02
CA SER A 674 -12.27 -16.16 70.89
C SER A 674 -12.59 -17.03 72.12
N GLY A 675 -11.85 -18.12 72.33
CA GLY A 675 -11.96 -19.01 73.50
C GLY A 675 -10.66 -19.03 74.29
#